data_AF-A0A246EJB4-F1
#
_entry.id   AF-A0A246EJB4-F1
#
_cell.length_a   1.000
_cell.length_b   1.000
_cell.length_c   1.000
_cell.angle_alpha   90.00
_cell.angle_beta   90.00
_cell.angle_gamma   90.00
#
_symmetry.space_group_name_H-M   'P 1'
#
loop_
_entity.id
_entity.type
_entity.pdbx_description
1 polymer ?
#
loop_
_entity_poly.entity_id
_entity_poly.type
_entity_poly.pdbx_seq_one_letter_code
_entity_poly.pdbx_strand_id
1 'polypeptide(L)'
;MTFDKIDESILNKIVPIREKKLDLKNINIEDIKTIVHYSDNRGLSIKTTMKPNNSEYKGIELNDFNLYISSKAGKNNLSARILTKIKGIPENLALSVENQKDNTDIILALKSPIKDNIVPDINVKAKIENKKDTLKANIDSNIVDFNVDYNKEKKLTKVYGDKFTINYDVDKKKLTNGEGRIPFEIYHTANYLDFVAKDNKIQIKELKLADKTNKNSYFIAKGNANLDNGEFKIDYEGNSTSIKRKVKENDLILSFDGKGKVENKNNILSSQGQINDLSLEYIGKIEKINGTYDLKKVRENIEANVDTKIASIGYDKYNFKNFNLNVNYSGNQVKIKDFSNNLISLKGNYDVKNEKVNANLSVNRITNKDVAFDKAEFVLENLKANVEGDVKNLQGTVDLGSTVITLPSKDFVKITGKASIKNSIVNISGINLDNNLITGKYNLKDKNLDLRLSLSEKHLEKYYGGKDLGYMLYGQIDVKGVEGKIKAIAKGRATNFEKKLPDLAYDAEYNAENYTDGIVSINGLDIIDKKYGDLLGVKGQINLKEKTLDIRNKNKQMDLVKLQGILDNPNIRGIVNTDLVVDGTFDNPSYKLNISSSEVSIKNFKINNISIDLTGDKEKANLNKLNLDVYKNLIVGNGYYDIKNKTYNVLVKSNDKIDISKFQSFFTPYGIENVKGKIALNVEINEKTEKGYINLENINLESTKARLKLSNFSGPINFGERKIDVGALRATLNDSPLIVDGFVDLANISKLDKEDLIRTLPYKLHFKMNNFNYFYPEVIKLSASTELTITNEEVYGNLIVKDATIYDIPNNYYRDFFSLIREQLRKRRTDVALNNNKDKQAKTDKEKVEEMKKVLNKLMPIDFVVRTEKPILIDMDNFNIAVPEIYGKLYVDLNLNGKKGKYYITGESELKEAYFFVGTNEFKVDRALAVFNENVPLPEINPNIFFESTIEMDDEEYYFSTIGRVNQLRYEISSRTAKVGGDLSALIVNPNADDNIYAYGEGSEIFITFMKNLIAGQVGQIVFGSTTRYIKRKFDLTKFIIRPEVKIYNSDSSINRIGGTTDNRGLNPEIYNVNIKLEAKDNIYKDKLFWKVSARIIGTGKDVIKNQTMKVDSKVREYDIGLEYKVDDSKTIEIGVGTVPDKYRTDPNKDYRKPNYHVGFKFRKRYRDFSEIFSF
;
A
#
# COMPACT_ATOMS: atom_id res chain seq x y z
N MET A 1 57.14 -25.56 -85.88
CA MET A 1 57.96 -25.61 -84.66
C MET A 1 57.35 -24.66 -83.65
N THR A 2 56.69 -25.19 -82.62
CA THR A 2 56.22 -24.41 -81.46
C THR A 2 57.40 -24.31 -80.50
N PHE A 3 57.88 -23.09 -80.24
CA PHE A 3 58.91 -22.83 -79.23
C PHE A 3 58.22 -22.14 -78.06
N ASP A 4 58.11 -22.81 -76.91
CA ASP A 4 57.53 -22.22 -75.70
C ASP A 4 58.51 -21.24 -75.00
N LYS A 5 59.79 -21.27 -75.39
CA LYS A 5 60.83 -20.31 -74.97
C LYS A 5 61.95 -20.27 -76.01
N ILE A 6 62.37 -19.07 -76.42
CA ILE A 6 63.60 -18.90 -77.21
C ILE A 6 64.78 -18.85 -76.25
N ASP A 7 65.73 -19.78 -76.42
CA ASP A 7 66.95 -19.82 -75.61
C ASP A 7 67.82 -18.58 -75.88
N GLU A 8 68.17 -17.85 -74.81
CA GLU A 8 68.98 -16.63 -74.83
C GLU A 8 70.34 -16.84 -75.52
N SER A 9 70.85 -18.07 -75.51
CA SER A 9 72.08 -18.47 -76.20
C SER A 9 71.98 -18.44 -77.73
N ILE A 10 70.78 -18.56 -78.30
CA ILE A 10 70.54 -18.53 -79.75
C ILE A 10 70.48 -17.07 -80.23
N LEU A 11 69.80 -16.19 -79.49
CA LEU A 11 69.67 -14.77 -79.83
C LEU A 11 71.00 -14.01 -79.66
N ASN A 12 71.83 -14.41 -78.69
CA ASN A 12 73.17 -13.85 -78.50
C ASN A 12 74.16 -14.16 -79.64
N LYS A 13 73.82 -15.04 -80.58
CA LYS A 13 74.62 -15.27 -81.81
C LYS A 13 74.37 -14.21 -82.88
N ILE A 14 73.30 -13.41 -82.76
CA ILE A 14 72.96 -12.34 -83.70
C ILE A 14 73.66 -11.05 -83.24
N VAL A 15 74.71 -10.64 -83.95
CA VAL A 15 75.60 -9.52 -83.61
C VAL A 15 74.86 -8.24 -83.17
N PRO A 16 73.84 -7.74 -83.90
CA PRO A 16 73.13 -6.53 -83.48
C PRO A 16 72.36 -6.67 -82.14
N ILE A 17 71.89 -7.87 -81.80
CA ILE A 17 71.15 -8.13 -80.56
C ILE A 17 72.13 -8.24 -79.37
N ARG A 18 73.27 -8.90 -79.60
CA ARG A 18 74.34 -9.06 -78.61
C ARG A 18 74.94 -7.73 -78.16
N GLU A 19 75.19 -6.80 -79.08
CA GLU A 19 75.75 -5.48 -78.76
C GLU A 19 74.81 -4.59 -77.94
N LYS A 20 73.49 -4.82 -78.07
CA LYS A 20 72.46 -4.02 -77.40
C LYS A 20 72.14 -4.49 -75.97
N LYS A 21 72.66 -5.66 -75.53
CA LYS A 21 72.43 -6.23 -74.19
C LYS A 21 70.95 -6.18 -73.76
N LEU A 22 70.05 -6.64 -74.63
CA LEU A 22 68.61 -6.63 -74.36
C LEU A 22 68.26 -7.73 -73.35
N ASP A 23 67.59 -7.36 -72.24
CA ASP A 23 67.12 -8.28 -71.21
C ASP A 23 65.79 -8.93 -71.63
N LEU A 24 65.86 -10.14 -72.17
CA LEU A 24 64.71 -10.86 -72.74
C LEU A 24 64.07 -11.86 -71.76
N LYS A 25 64.58 -11.94 -70.52
CA LYS A 25 64.16 -12.96 -69.53
C LYS A 25 62.72 -12.84 -69.03
N ASN A 26 62.09 -11.68 -69.27
CA ASN A 26 60.75 -11.35 -68.77
C ASN A 26 59.66 -11.32 -69.87
N ILE A 27 59.96 -11.77 -71.10
CA ILE A 27 58.99 -11.83 -72.19
C ILE A 27 58.54 -13.29 -72.38
N ASN A 28 57.42 -13.64 -71.76
CA ASN A 28 56.70 -14.90 -71.98
C ASN A 28 55.79 -14.79 -73.21
N ILE A 29 55.99 -15.64 -74.21
CA ILE A 29 55.27 -15.59 -75.49
C ILE A 29 54.28 -16.77 -75.53
N GLU A 30 53.00 -16.49 -75.79
CA GLU A 30 51.97 -17.51 -75.98
C GLU A 30 52.04 -18.11 -77.39
N ASP A 31 52.18 -17.24 -78.40
CA ASP A 31 52.29 -17.60 -79.81
C ASP A 31 53.17 -16.59 -80.54
N ILE A 32 54.01 -17.07 -81.46
CA ILE A 32 54.77 -16.22 -82.38
C ILE A 32 54.76 -16.85 -83.77
N LYS A 33 54.20 -16.11 -84.71
CA LYS A 33 54.10 -16.50 -86.11
C LYS A 33 54.92 -15.55 -86.97
N THR A 34 56.05 -16.04 -87.46
CA THR A 34 56.86 -15.34 -88.46
C THR A 34 56.71 -16.01 -89.82
N ILE A 35 56.20 -15.26 -90.79
CA ILE A 35 56.11 -15.65 -92.20
C ILE A 35 57.20 -14.89 -92.94
N VAL A 36 58.18 -15.60 -93.45
CA VAL A 36 59.20 -15.06 -94.35
C VAL A 36 58.88 -15.52 -95.76
N HIS A 37 58.77 -14.59 -96.69
CA HIS A 37 58.53 -14.87 -98.10
C HIS A 37 59.54 -14.09 -98.94
N TYR A 38 60.21 -14.78 -99.84
CA TYR A 38 61.16 -14.16 -100.78
C TYR A 38 60.83 -14.60 -102.19
N SER A 39 60.74 -13.65 -103.12
CA SER A 39 60.71 -13.93 -104.56
C SER A 39 61.28 -12.78 -105.36
N ASP A 40 61.86 -13.06 -106.53
CA ASP A 40 62.39 -12.03 -107.43
C ASP A 40 61.34 -10.95 -107.76
N ASN A 41 60.08 -11.37 -107.88
CA ASN A 41 58.95 -10.48 -108.16
C ASN A 41 58.50 -9.64 -106.95
N ARG A 42 58.66 -10.09 -105.69
CA ARG A 42 58.13 -9.41 -104.49
C ARG A 42 59.21 -8.89 -103.52
N GLY A 43 60.47 -9.25 -103.71
CA GLY A 43 61.54 -8.99 -102.74
C GLY A 43 61.40 -9.84 -101.47
N LEU A 44 62.15 -9.49 -100.43
CA LEU A 44 62.04 -10.09 -99.10
C LEU A 44 60.86 -9.46 -98.35
N SER A 45 59.94 -10.27 -97.83
CA SER A 45 58.95 -9.84 -96.85
C SER A 45 58.98 -10.73 -95.61
N ILE A 46 58.92 -10.09 -94.44
CA ILE A 46 58.90 -10.72 -93.13
C ILE A 46 57.69 -10.18 -92.40
N LYS A 47 56.73 -11.04 -92.07
CA LYS A 47 55.60 -10.70 -91.21
C LYS A 47 55.72 -11.48 -89.91
N THR A 48 55.92 -10.80 -88.79
CA THR A 48 55.91 -11.39 -87.46
C THR A 48 54.70 -10.91 -86.70
N THR A 49 53.89 -11.84 -86.21
CA THR A 49 52.82 -11.58 -85.22
C THR A 49 53.21 -12.31 -83.95
N MET A 50 53.16 -11.63 -82.81
CA MET A 50 53.52 -12.19 -81.51
C MET A 50 52.40 -11.87 -80.52
N LYS A 51 51.84 -12.92 -79.92
CA LYS A 51 50.88 -12.85 -78.82
C LYS A 51 51.62 -13.18 -77.51
N PRO A 52 51.83 -12.21 -76.62
CA PRO A 52 52.51 -12.43 -75.35
C PRO A 52 51.58 -13.05 -74.30
N ASN A 53 52.11 -13.81 -73.34
CA ASN A 53 51.40 -14.35 -72.17
C ASN A 53 51.90 -13.65 -70.89
N ASN A 54 51.17 -12.65 -70.39
CA ASN A 54 51.51 -11.88 -69.18
C ASN A 54 52.96 -11.36 -69.16
N SER A 55 53.49 -10.94 -70.31
CA SER A 55 54.82 -10.34 -70.42
C SER A 55 54.82 -8.92 -69.88
N GLU A 56 55.33 -8.74 -68.65
CA GLU A 56 55.48 -7.45 -68.01
C GLU A 56 56.95 -7.02 -68.02
N TYR A 57 57.25 -5.86 -68.58
CA TYR A 57 58.57 -5.24 -68.47
C TYR A 57 58.45 -3.86 -67.84
N LYS A 58 59.02 -3.71 -66.63
CA LYS A 58 59.02 -2.45 -65.85
C LYS A 58 57.62 -1.81 -65.73
N GLY A 59 56.59 -2.62 -65.51
CA GLY A 59 55.21 -2.14 -65.36
C GLY A 59 54.46 -1.89 -66.66
N ILE A 60 55.00 -2.27 -67.83
CA ILE A 60 54.28 -2.27 -69.11
C ILE A 60 54.04 -3.70 -69.53
N GLU A 61 52.77 -4.07 -69.64
CA GLU A 61 52.27 -5.34 -70.16
C GLU A 61 52.13 -5.26 -71.68
N LEU A 62 52.79 -6.15 -72.41
CA LEU A 62 52.66 -6.26 -73.86
C LEU A 62 51.47 -7.17 -74.19
N ASN A 63 50.49 -6.65 -74.94
CA ASN A 63 49.25 -7.37 -75.27
C ASN A 63 49.25 -7.94 -76.70
N ASP A 64 49.82 -7.20 -77.66
CA ASP A 64 49.90 -7.63 -79.06
C ASP A 64 51.07 -6.93 -79.75
N PHE A 65 51.75 -7.65 -80.64
CA PHE A 65 52.82 -7.12 -81.46
C PHE A 65 52.72 -7.67 -82.88
N ASN A 66 52.65 -6.75 -83.84
CA ASN A 66 52.64 -7.06 -85.27
C ASN A 66 53.75 -6.26 -85.95
N LEU A 67 54.59 -6.95 -86.71
CA LEU A 67 55.71 -6.39 -87.46
C LEU A 67 55.65 -6.89 -88.89
N TYR A 68 55.74 -5.98 -89.83
CA TYR A 68 55.81 -6.26 -91.25
C TYR A 68 57.00 -5.50 -91.83
N ILE A 69 57.94 -6.24 -92.41
CA ILE A 69 59.13 -5.70 -93.07
C ILE A 69 59.07 -6.16 -94.51
N SER A 70 59.35 -5.26 -95.45
CA SER A 70 59.59 -5.64 -96.85
C SER A 70 60.76 -4.87 -97.44
N SER A 71 61.55 -5.54 -98.27
CA SER A 71 62.72 -4.97 -98.93
C SER A 71 62.79 -5.43 -100.38
N LYS A 72 62.76 -4.49 -101.33
CA LYS A 72 62.89 -4.75 -102.76
C LYS A 72 63.65 -3.61 -103.45
N ALA A 73 64.72 -3.93 -104.19
CA ALA A 73 65.50 -2.98 -104.99
C ALA A 73 65.88 -1.68 -104.24
N GLY A 74 66.36 -1.81 -103.00
CA GLY A 74 66.76 -0.66 -102.17
C GLY A 74 65.62 0.14 -101.54
N LYS A 75 64.35 -0.26 -101.74
CA LYS A 75 63.19 0.31 -101.02
C LYS A 75 62.86 -0.60 -99.84
N ASN A 76 63.01 -0.07 -98.63
CA ASN A 76 62.67 -0.75 -97.38
C ASN A 76 61.40 -0.11 -96.82
N ASN A 77 60.39 -0.95 -96.54
CA ASN A 77 59.18 -0.55 -95.84
C ASN A 77 59.09 -1.34 -94.53
N LEU A 78 58.82 -0.65 -93.43
CA LEU A 78 58.63 -1.23 -92.10
C LEU A 78 57.28 -0.75 -91.58
N SER A 79 56.39 -1.66 -91.19
CA SER A 79 55.18 -1.36 -90.45
C SER A 79 55.20 -2.14 -89.14
N ALA A 80 55.06 -1.46 -88.01
CA ALA A 80 54.99 -2.09 -86.71
C ALA A 80 53.77 -1.56 -85.94
N ARG A 81 52.99 -2.45 -85.34
CA ARG A 81 51.91 -2.12 -84.43
C ARG A 81 52.14 -2.83 -83.10
N ILE A 82 52.10 -2.06 -82.02
CA ILE A 82 52.34 -2.52 -80.66
C ILE A 82 51.14 -2.10 -79.81
N LEU A 83 50.51 -3.05 -79.13
CA LEU A 83 49.49 -2.80 -78.12
C LEU A 83 50.06 -3.13 -76.74
N THR A 84 50.03 -2.16 -75.84
CA THR A 84 50.52 -2.31 -74.47
C THR A 84 49.50 -1.80 -73.46
N LYS A 85 49.58 -2.30 -72.23
CA LYS A 85 48.82 -1.85 -71.07
C LYS A 85 49.79 -1.50 -69.96
N ILE A 86 49.56 -0.40 -69.25
CA ILE A 86 50.46 0.05 -68.18
C ILE A 86 49.87 -0.41 -66.85
N LYS A 87 50.68 -1.04 -65.99
CA LYS A 87 50.27 -1.57 -64.70
C LYS A 87 49.78 -0.43 -63.79
N GLY A 88 48.57 -0.60 -63.26
CA GLY A 88 47.91 0.42 -62.44
C GLY A 88 47.17 1.51 -63.24
N ILE A 89 47.18 1.43 -64.58
CA ILE A 89 46.52 2.36 -65.49
C ILE A 89 45.55 1.53 -66.38
N PRO A 90 44.22 1.75 -66.31
CA PRO A 90 43.24 1.01 -67.11
C PRO A 90 43.32 1.25 -68.64
N GLU A 91 44.07 2.26 -69.09
CA GLU A 91 44.25 2.72 -70.46
C GLU A 91 45.06 1.73 -71.31
N ASN A 92 44.70 1.61 -72.59
CA ASN A 92 45.49 0.89 -73.58
C ASN A 92 46.33 1.87 -74.41
N LEU A 93 47.62 1.57 -74.58
CA LEU A 93 48.54 2.31 -75.42
C LEU A 93 48.77 1.55 -76.73
N ALA A 94 48.32 2.15 -77.84
CA ALA A 94 48.54 1.65 -79.19
C ALA A 94 49.58 2.52 -79.90
N LEU A 95 50.67 1.91 -80.35
CA LEU A 95 51.69 2.54 -81.18
C LEU A 95 51.66 1.86 -82.55
N SER A 96 51.54 2.66 -83.62
CA SER A 96 51.71 2.21 -84.99
C SER A 96 52.81 3.04 -85.64
N VAL A 97 53.77 2.40 -86.30
CA VAL A 97 54.88 3.05 -86.99
C VAL A 97 54.91 2.50 -88.40
N GLU A 98 54.95 3.38 -89.39
CA GLU A 98 55.17 3.03 -90.79
C GLU A 98 56.37 3.84 -91.31
N ASN A 99 57.42 3.17 -91.76
CA ASN A 99 58.60 3.80 -92.34
C ASN A 99 58.72 3.39 -93.81
N GLN A 100 58.92 4.37 -94.69
CA GLN A 100 59.20 4.20 -96.10
C GLN A 100 60.41 5.08 -96.46
N LYS A 101 61.59 4.47 -96.66
CA LYS A 101 62.88 5.17 -96.84
C LYS A 101 63.18 6.17 -95.69
N ASP A 102 63.32 7.46 -96.03
CA ASP A 102 63.66 8.53 -95.09
C ASP A 102 62.41 9.05 -94.36
N ASN A 103 61.20 8.65 -94.75
CA ASN A 103 59.94 9.10 -94.15
C ASN A 103 59.39 8.08 -93.16
N THR A 104 58.98 8.53 -91.98
CA THR A 104 58.37 7.72 -90.93
C THR A 104 57.09 8.36 -90.44
N ASP A 105 55.97 7.67 -90.60
CA ASP A 105 54.70 8.02 -89.99
C ASP A 105 54.56 7.25 -88.67
N ILE A 106 54.20 7.94 -87.60
CA ILE A 106 53.96 7.36 -86.28
C ILE A 106 52.58 7.79 -85.82
N ILE A 107 51.78 6.82 -85.36
CA ILE A 107 50.49 7.06 -84.72
C ILE A 107 50.57 6.47 -83.32
N LEU A 108 50.41 7.31 -82.32
CA LEU A 108 50.33 6.94 -80.91
C LEU A 108 48.93 7.29 -80.40
N ALA A 109 48.21 6.31 -79.86
CA ALA A 109 46.92 6.51 -79.24
C ALA A 109 46.92 5.89 -77.84
N LEU A 110 46.72 6.71 -76.82
CA LEU A 110 46.41 6.34 -75.46
C LEU A 110 44.93 6.66 -75.23
N LYS A 111 44.11 5.63 -75.02
CA LYS A 111 42.67 5.80 -74.83
C LYS A 111 42.21 5.14 -73.53
N SER A 112 41.51 5.92 -72.70
CA SER A 112 40.90 5.41 -71.49
C SER A 112 39.59 4.68 -71.78
N PRO A 113 39.40 3.45 -71.24
CA PRO A 113 38.09 2.80 -71.27
C PRO A 113 37.12 3.41 -70.24
N ILE A 114 37.63 4.18 -69.27
CA ILE A 114 36.85 4.89 -68.25
C ILE A 114 36.60 6.32 -68.74
N LYS A 115 35.34 6.67 -68.93
CA LYS A 115 34.90 8.05 -69.20
C LYS A 115 35.26 8.92 -67.98
N ASP A 116 35.90 10.08 -68.20
CA ASP A 116 36.32 11.04 -67.16
C ASP A 116 37.48 10.58 -66.24
N ASN A 117 38.47 9.88 -66.81
CA ASN A 117 39.69 9.44 -66.10
C ASN A 117 40.68 10.60 -65.79
N ILE A 118 41.65 10.33 -64.90
CA ILE A 118 42.71 11.26 -64.45
C ILE A 118 43.85 11.41 -65.47
N VAL A 119 43.93 10.54 -66.49
CA VAL A 119 44.85 10.70 -67.62
C VAL A 119 44.03 11.15 -68.84
N PRO A 120 44.43 12.20 -69.58
CA PRO A 120 43.69 12.63 -70.75
C PRO A 120 43.92 11.63 -71.89
N ASP A 121 42.92 11.44 -72.76
CA ASP A 121 43.14 10.71 -74.01
C ASP A 121 44.23 11.43 -74.82
N ILE A 122 45.23 10.69 -75.29
CA ILE A 122 46.37 11.23 -76.06
C ILE A 122 46.35 10.59 -77.44
N ASN A 123 46.19 11.40 -78.48
CA ASN A 123 46.27 10.98 -79.87
C ASN A 123 47.34 11.83 -80.55
N VAL A 124 48.43 11.21 -80.97
CA VAL A 124 49.55 11.85 -81.66
C VAL A 124 49.75 11.18 -83.00
N LYS A 125 49.89 12.00 -84.04
CA LYS A 125 50.34 11.61 -85.38
C LYS A 125 51.61 12.40 -85.66
N ALA A 126 52.70 11.70 -85.93
CA ALA A 126 53.98 12.32 -86.25
C ALA A 126 54.43 11.88 -87.65
N LYS A 127 54.81 12.83 -88.50
CA LYS A 127 55.46 12.58 -89.78
C LYS A 127 56.91 13.03 -89.69
N ILE A 128 57.85 12.10 -89.78
CA ILE A 128 59.27 12.35 -89.59
C ILE A 128 60.01 12.14 -90.91
N GLU A 129 60.72 13.16 -91.40
CA GLU A 129 61.65 13.09 -92.51
C GLU A 129 63.08 13.06 -91.97
N ASN A 130 63.79 11.94 -92.14
CA ASN A 130 65.11 11.68 -91.57
C ASN A 130 66.18 11.63 -92.66
N LYS A 131 66.75 12.79 -93.01
CA LYS A 131 67.83 12.94 -93.99
C LYS A 131 69.21 12.76 -93.35
N LYS A 132 70.29 12.72 -94.15
CA LYS A 132 71.66 12.52 -93.66
C LYS A 132 72.05 13.49 -92.53
N ASP A 133 71.83 14.80 -92.74
CA ASP A 133 72.32 15.85 -91.83
C ASP A 133 71.20 16.52 -91.00
N THR A 134 69.94 16.30 -91.37
CA THR A 134 68.76 16.90 -90.71
C THR A 134 67.67 15.87 -90.45
N LEU A 135 66.91 16.08 -89.38
CA LEU A 135 65.68 15.36 -89.09
C LEU A 135 64.58 16.39 -88.90
N LYS A 136 63.51 16.27 -89.68
CA LYS A 136 62.31 17.12 -89.54
C LYS A 136 61.15 16.28 -89.06
N ALA A 137 60.34 16.79 -88.16
CA ALA A 137 59.12 16.12 -87.73
C ALA A 137 57.95 17.11 -87.67
N ASN A 138 56.80 16.72 -88.20
CA ASN A 138 55.52 17.38 -88.01
C ASN A 138 54.70 16.54 -87.04
N ILE A 139 54.28 17.12 -85.91
CA ILE A 139 53.53 16.48 -84.84
C ILE A 139 52.15 17.10 -84.77
N ASP A 140 51.13 16.32 -85.10
CA ASP A 140 49.70 16.62 -84.98
C ASP A 140 49.16 15.86 -83.76
N SER A 141 48.58 16.57 -82.80
CA SER A 141 48.14 16.01 -81.53
C SER A 141 46.87 16.68 -81.04
N ASN A 142 45.99 15.91 -80.42
CA ASN A 142 44.82 16.47 -79.73
C ASN A 142 45.17 17.33 -78.50
N ILE A 143 46.46 17.40 -78.12
CA ILE A 143 46.96 18.26 -77.03
C ILE A 143 47.67 19.49 -77.58
N VAL A 144 48.70 19.32 -78.42
CA VAL A 144 49.52 20.42 -78.93
C VAL A 144 50.18 20.04 -80.27
N ASP A 145 49.97 20.87 -81.28
CA ASP A 145 50.58 20.73 -82.60
C ASP A 145 51.91 21.48 -82.68
N PHE A 146 52.94 20.84 -83.22
CA PHE A 146 54.26 21.46 -83.39
C PHE A 146 55.12 20.78 -84.45
N ASN A 147 56.13 21.50 -84.94
CA ASN A 147 57.16 21.00 -85.81
C ASN A 147 58.51 20.96 -85.09
N VAL A 148 59.39 20.06 -85.53
CA VAL A 148 60.74 19.89 -85.02
C VAL A 148 61.71 19.90 -86.19
N ASP A 149 62.73 20.75 -86.15
CA ASP A 149 63.89 20.72 -87.03
C ASP A 149 65.14 20.40 -86.19
N TYR A 150 65.72 19.21 -86.38
CA TYR A 150 66.94 18.79 -85.71
C TYR A 150 68.12 18.76 -86.68
N ASN A 151 69.17 19.52 -86.39
CA ASN A 151 70.44 19.45 -87.09
C ASN A 151 71.37 18.47 -86.37
N LYS A 152 71.74 17.38 -87.05
CA LYS A 152 72.49 16.27 -86.45
C LYS A 152 73.96 16.61 -86.15
N GLU A 153 74.59 17.42 -87.00
CA GLU A 153 75.99 17.83 -86.81
C GLU A 153 76.13 18.87 -85.69
N LYS A 154 75.32 19.91 -85.74
CA LYS A 154 75.33 20.99 -84.74
C LYS A 154 74.64 20.59 -83.43
N LYS A 155 73.92 19.46 -83.44
CA LYS A 155 73.09 18.97 -82.32
C LYS A 155 72.10 20.02 -81.81
N LEU A 156 71.59 20.88 -82.70
CA LEU A 156 70.60 21.91 -82.38
C LEU A 156 69.21 21.45 -82.81
N THR A 157 68.25 21.57 -81.91
CA THR A 157 66.83 21.29 -82.15
C THR A 157 66.04 22.58 -82.10
N LYS A 158 65.28 22.88 -83.16
CA LYS A 158 64.28 23.94 -83.17
C LYS A 158 62.90 23.31 -83.13
N VAL A 159 62.13 23.58 -82.08
CA VAL A 159 60.72 23.20 -81.95
C VAL A 159 59.87 24.45 -82.18
N TYR A 160 58.91 24.41 -83.09
CA TYR A 160 58.11 25.59 -83.43
C TYR A 160 56.69 25.23 -83.82
N GLY A 161 55.74 26.07 -83.44
CA GLY A 161 54.36 26.06 -83.92
C GLY A 161 54.01 27.40 -84.54
N ASP A 162 52.74 27.61 -84.87
CA ASP A 162 52.28 28.84 -85.53
C ASP A 162 52.58 30.12 -84.73
N LYS A 163 52.66 30.01 -83.40
CA LYS A 163 52.76 31.15 -82.47
C LYS A 163 53.92 31.05 -81.47
N PHE A 164 54.81 30.07 -81.62
CA PHE A 164 55.95 29.92 -80.71
C PHE A 164 57.17 29.28 -81.38
N THR A 165 58.35 29.51 -80.80
CA THR A 165 59.60 28.84 -81.19
C THR A 165 60.45 28.57 -79.95
N ILE A 166 61.14 27.44 -79.92
CA ILE A 166 62.00 26.95 -78.86
C ILE A 166 63.27 26.40 -79.54
N ASN A 167 64.43 26.93 -79.19
CA ASN A 167 65.72 26.44 -79.66
C ASN A 167 66.46 25.75 -78.51
N TYR A 168 66.86 24.50 -78.72
CA TYR A 168 67.48 23.64 -77.73
C TYR A 168 68.80 23.07 -78.27
N ASP A 169 69.88 23.26 -77.51
CA ASP A 169 71.17 22.65 -77.75
C ASP A 169 71.21 21.28 -77.04
N VAL A 170 71.16 20.22 -77.84
CA VAL A 170 71.11 18.83 -77.34
C VAL A 170 72.43 18.43 -76.69
N ASP A 171 73.55 18.96 -77.15
CA ASP A 171 74.88 18.62 -76.62
C ASP A 171 75.08 19.25 -75.25
N LYS A 172 74.76 20.55 -75.13
CA LYS A 172 74.84 21.29 -73.87
C LYS A 172 73.67 21.02 -72.94
N LYS A 173 72.64 20.33 -73.42
CA LYS A 173 71.35 20.12 -72.75
C LYS A 173 70.70 21.43 -72.30
N LYS A 174 70.81 22.48 -73.10
CA LYS A 174 70.34 23.83 -72.75
C LYS A 174 69.32 24.37 -73.74
N LEU A 175 68.23 24.92 -73.21
CA LEU A 175 67.34 25.82 -73.91
C LEU A 175 68.08 27.14 -74.17
N THR A 176 68.43 27.41 -75.43
CA THR A 176 69.22 28.60 -75.79
C THR A 176 68.33 29.84 -75.81
N ASN A 177 67.21 29.77 -76.53
CA ASN A 177 66.14 30.77 -76.46
C ASN A 177 64.78 30.15 -76.84
N GLY A 178 63.71 30.82 -76.51
CA GLY A 178 62.37 30.49 -76.98
C GLY A 178 61.38 31.57 -76.58
N GLU A 179 60.35 31.76 -77.39
CA GLU A 179 59.31 32.74 -77.11
C GLU A 179 58.02 32.40 -77.84
N GLY A 180 56.93 32.97 -77.32
CA GLY A 180 55.62 32.93 -77.95
C GLY A 180 54.57 32.22 -77.10
N ARG A 181 53.45 31.90 -77.74
CA ARG A 181 52.27 31.30 -77.09
C ARG A 181 52.05 29.89 -77.61
N ILE A 182 52.14 28.92 -76.70
CA ILE A 182 51.84 27.51 -76.96
C ILE A 182 50.37 27.27 -76.59
N PRO A 183 49.44 27.17 -77.55
CA PRO A 183 48.09 26.70 -77.26
C PRO A 183 48.13 25.20 -76.96
N PHE A 184 47.35 24.76 -75.97
CA PHE A 184 47.18 23.33 -75.72
C PHE A 184 45.80 23.00 -75.17
N GLU A 185 45.35 21.77 -75.41
CA GLU A 185 44.06 21.27 -74.94
C GLU A 185 44.25 20.02 -74.09
N ILE A 186 43.66 20.05 -72.90
CA ILE A 186 43.52 18.89 -72.01
C ILE A 186 42.14 18.95 -71.37
N TYR A 187 41.44 17.82 -71.20
CA TYR A 187 40.13 17.78 -70.52
C TYR A 187 39.09 18.81 -70.98
N HIS A 188 38.98 19.07 -72.29
CA HIS A 188 38.06 20.07 -72.86
C HIS A 188 38.28 21.51 -72.35
N THR A 189 39.52 21.85 -71.98
CA THR A 189 39.92 23.22 -71.64
C THR A 189 40.69 23.85 -72.79
N ALA A 190 40.47 25.14 -73.03
CA ALA A 190 41.20 25.93 -74.02
C ALA A 190 42.33 26.68 -73.32
N ASN A 191 43.54 26.10 -73.35
CA ASN A 191 44.66 26.58 -72.57
C ASN A 191 45.74 27.22 -73.44
N TYR A 192 46.58 28.03 -72.82
CA TYR A 192 47.84 28.44 -73.42
C TYR A 192 48.92 28.71 -72.38
N LEU A 193 50.17 28.53 -72.82
CA LEU A 193 51.37 29.00 -72.14
C LEU A 193 52.02 30.11 -72.97
N ASP A 194 52.01 31.34 -72.44
CA ASP A 194 52.74 32.50 -72.98
C ASP A 194 54.05 32.66 -72.22
N PHE A 195 55.18 32.53 -72.92
CA PHE A 195 56.49 32.45 -72.29
C PHE A 195 57.58 33.17 -73.07
N VAL A 196 58.65 33.52 -72.35
CA VAL A 196 59.94 33.92 -72.92
C VAL A 196 61.01 33.12 -72.18
N ALA A 197 61.95 32.56 -72.90
CA ALA A 197 63.02 31.76 -72.36
C ALA A 197 64.36 32.10 -72.99
N LYS A 198 65.41 32.12 -72.17
CA LYS A 198 66.79 32.29 -72.62
C LYS A 198 67.73 31.64 -71.61
N ASP A 199 68.70 30.88 -72.12
CA ASP A 199 69.73 30.23 -71.31
C ASP A 199 69.13 29.47 -70.10
N ASN A 200 68.18 28.56 -70.36
CA ASN A 200 67.45 27.77 -69.35
C ASN A 200 66.60 28.57 -68.33
N LYS A 201 66.52 29.90 -68.42
CA LYS A 201 65.62 30.72 -67.62
C LYS A 201 64.34 30.96 -68.41
N ILE A 202 63.20 30.66 -67.79
CA ILE A 202 61.87 30.79 -68.38
C ILE A 202 61.08 31.81 -67.57
N GLN A 203 60.61 32.87 -68.23
CA GLN A 203 59.56 33.74 -67.74
C GLN A 203 58.22 33.23 -68.29
N ILE A 204 57.34 32.80 -67.39
CA ILE A 204 55.95 32.50 -67.68
C ILE A 204 55.19 33.82 -67.61
N LYS A 205 54.92 34.44 -68.76
CA LYS A 205 54.10 35.66 -68.84
C LYS A 205 52.68 35.36 -68.38
N GLU A 206 52.14 34.24 -68.86
CA GLU A 206 50.83 33.75 -68.47
C GLU A 206 50.63 32.29 -68.90
N LEU A 207 50.44 31.40 -67.93
CA LEU A 207 49.84 30.09 -68.14
C LEU A 207 48.36 30.21 -67.79
N LYS A 208 47.47 30.13 -68.77
CA LYS A 208 46.02 30.18 -68.55
C LYS A 208 45.39 28.84 -68.89
N LEU A 209 44.70 28.26 -67.92
CA LEU A 209 43.81 27.14 -68.10
C LEU A 209 42.37 27.65 -68.03
N ALA A 210 41.55 27.42 -69.04
CA ALA A 210 40.18 27.93 -69.08
C ALA A 210 39.20 26.89 -69.62
N ASP A 211 38.04 26.75 -68.97
CA ASP A 211 36.99 25.86 -69.45
C ASP A 211 36.43 26.36 -70.79
N LYS A 212 36.25 25.47 -71.77
CA LYS A 212 35.70 25.84 -73.10
C LYS A 212 34.25 26.31 -73.03
N THR A 213 33.48 25.80 -72.07
CA THR A 213 32.05 26.08 -71.87
C THR A 213 31.83 27.25 -70.92
N ASN A 214 32.66 27.42 -69.90
CA ASN A 214 32.58 28.52 -68.94
C ASN A 214 33.88 29.34 -68.89
N LYS A 215 33.95 30.41 -69.69
CA LYS A 215 35.12 31.30 -69.75
C LYS A 215 35.44 32.03 -68.44
N ASN A 216 34.48 32.09 -67.50
CA ASN A 216 34.70 32.68 -66.17
C ASN A 216 35.39 31.70 -65.20
N SER A 217 35.43 30.40 -65.54
CA SER A 217 36.21 29.40 -64.82
C SER A 217 37.62 29.34 -65.41
N TYR A 218 38.60 29.80 -64.63
CA TYR A 218 39.99 29.86 -65.10
C TYR A 218 41.00 29.62 -63.97
N PHE A 219 42.17 29.15 -64.36
CA PHE A 219 43.39 29.15 -63.55
C PHE A 219 44.48 29.90 -64.31
N ILE A 220 45.13 30.86 -63.66
CA ILE A 220 46.23 31.65 -64.22
C ILE A 220 47.46 31.46 -63.34
N ALA A 221 48.61 31.24 -63.96
CA ALA A 221 49.92 31.23 -63.29
C ALA A 221 50.92 32.13 -64.01
N LYS A 222 51.70 32.91 -63.26
CA LYS A 222 52.71 33.85 -63.76
C LYS A 222 53.97 33.76 -62.92
N GLY A 223 55.14 33.82 -63.52
CA GLY A 223 56.35 33.64 -62.74
C GLY A 223 57.62 33.40 -63.53
N ASN A 224 58.64 32.94 -62.84
CA ASN A 224 59.93 32.60 -63.42
C ASN A 224 60.36 31.22 -62.96
N ALA A 225 61.05 30.48 -63.83
CA ALA A 225 61.67 29.20 -63.54
C ALA A 225 63.10 29.17 -64.11
N ASN A 226 64.02 28.55 -63.40
CA ASN A 226 65.38 28.30 -63.84
C ASN A 226 65.61 26.79 -63.93
N LEU A 227 65.74 26.29 -65.15
CA LEU A 227 65.92 24.86 -65.40
C LEU A 227 67.30 24.34 -64.98
N ASP A 228 68.32 25.21 -64.81
CA ASP A 228 69.67 24.79 -64.42
C ASP A 228 69.73 24.30 -62.95
N ASN A 229 68.95 24.91 -62.06
CA ASN A 229 68.94 24.58 -60.63
C ASN A 229 67.56 24.16 -60.09
N GLY A 230 66.53 24.16 -60.94
CA GLY A 230 65.16 23.79 -60.57
C GLY A 230 64.43 24.83 -59.72
N GLU A 231 64.99 26.03 -59.57
CA GLU A 231 64.35 27.11 -58.81
C GLU A 231 63.20 27.74 -59.60
N PHE A 232 62.11 28.08 -58.93
CA PHE A 232 61.00 28.79 -59.56
C PHE A 232 60.25 29.63 -58.55
N LYS A 233 59.54 30.63 -59.05
CA LYS A 233 58.60 31.45 -58.28
C LYS A 233 57.41 31.77 -59.15
N ILE A 234 56.25 31.25 -58.77
CA ILE A 234 55.02 31.29 -59.54
C ILE A 234 53.90 31.82 -58.65
N ASP A 235 53.33 32.96 -59.04
CA ASP A 235 52.06 33.46 -58.52
C ASP A 235 50.93 32.76 -59.29
N TYR A 236 49.86 32.35 -58.60
CA TYR A 236 48.72 31.70 -59.22
C TYR A 236 47.38 32.26 -58.70
N GLU A 237 46.36 32.18 -59.54
CA GLU A 237 44.98 32.58 -59.25
C GLU A 237 44.02 31.61 -59.94
N GLY A 238 43.05 31.07 -59.20
CA GLY A 238 41.96 30.26 -59.72
C GLY A 238 40.63 30.89 -59.39
N ASN A 239 39.72 30.95 -60.35
CA ASN A 239 38.34 31.42 -60.17
C ASN A 239 37.38 30.31 -60.60
N SER A 240 36.53 29.87 -59.67
CA SER A 240 35.44 28.91 -59.94
C SER A 240 35.89 27.68 -60.72
N THR A 241 37.08 27.16 -60.43
CA THR A 241 37.62 25.98 -61.11
C THR A 241 37.02 24.74 -60.48
N SER A 242 36.27 23.94 -61.24
CA SER A 242 35.67 22.71 -60.73
C SER A 242 36.19 21.50 -61.46
N ILE A 243 36.54 20.46 -60.71
CA ILE A 243 36.95 19.17 -61.21
C ILE A 243 35.95 18.16 -60.66
N LYS A 244 35.18 17.55 -61.55
CA LYS A 244 34.33 16.40 -61.26
C LYS A 244 34.97 15.15 -61.85
N ARG A 245 35.27 14.15 -61.02
CA ARG A 245 35.92 12.90 -61.44
C ARG A 245 35.36 11.71 -60.68
N LYS A 246 35.28 10.55 -61.34
CA LYS A 246 34.82 9.33 -60.69
C LYS A 246 35.98 8.65 -59.96
N VAL A 247 35.86 8.47 -58.65
CA VAL A 247 36.86 7.78 -57.81
C VAL A 247 36.19 6.57 -57.16
N LYS A 248 36.50 5.38 -57.72
CA LYS A 248 35.77 4.13 -57.46
C LYS A 248 34.29 4.27 -57.87
N GLU A 249 33.37 4.15 -56.92
CA GLU A 249 31.91 4.21 -57.14
C GLU A 249 31.35 5.64 -57.02
N ASN A 250 32.06 6.56 -56.35
CA ASN A 250 31.58 7.89 -56.04
C ASN A 250 32.21 8.98 -56.91
N ASP A 251 31.45 10.04 -57.17
CA ASP A 251 31.97 11.26 -57.79
C ASP A 251 32.75 12.07 -56.75
N LEU A 252 34.00 12.38 -57.04
CA LEU A 252 34.79 13.42 -56.39
C LEU A 252 34.51 14.74 -57.10
N ILE A 253 33.92 15.71 -56.40
CA ILE A 253 33.73 17.07 -56.89
C ILE A 253 34.61 17.99 -56.04
N LEU A 254 35.55 18.66 -56.70
CA LEU A 254 36.43 19.65 -56.09
C LEU A 254 36.18 20.99 -56.79
N SER A 255 35.80 22.00 -56.04
CA SER A 255 35.68 23.38 -56.55
C SER A 255 36.64 24.28 -55.79
N PHE A 256 37.44 25.06 -56.53
CA PHE A 256 38.45 25.94 -55.97
C PHE A 256 38.37 27.36 -56.56
N ASP A 257 38.35 28.34 -55.67
CA ASP A 257 38.52 29.77 -55.89
C ASP A 257 39.55 30.28 -54.87
N GLY A 258 40.63 30.86 -55.36
CA GLY A 258 41.69 31.38 -54.50
C GLY A 258 42.92 31.83 -55.26
N LYS A 259 43.88 32.40 -54.54
CA LYS A 259 45.14 32.89 -55.08
C LYS A 259 46.30 32.59 -54.15
N GLY A 260 47.50 32.44 -54.70
CA GLY A 260 48.67 32.17 -53.87
C GLY A 260 49.96 32.24 -54.66
N LYS A 261 51.03 31.81 -54.00
CA LYS A 261 52.39 31.82 -54.52
C LYS A 261 53.05 30.50 -54.18
N VAL A 262 53.72 29.91 -55.15
CA VAL A 262 54.57 28.74 -54.95
C VAL A 262 55.99 29.06 -55.40
N GLU A 263 56.96 28.76 -54.55
CA GLU A 263 58.38 29.06 -54.76
C GLU A 263 59.23 27.84 -54.41
N ASN A 264 60.20 27.49 -55.25
CA ASN A 264 61.27 26.57 -54.93
C ASN A 264 62.60 27.32 -55.00
N LYS A 265 63.31 27.41 -53.87
CA LYS A 265 64.59 28.09 -53.76
C LYS A 265 65.53 27.28 -52.89
N ASN A 266 66.76 27.02 -53.33
CA ASN A 266 67.72 26.18 -52.59
C ASN A 266 67.15 24.81 -52.14
N ASN A 267 66.33 24.15 -52.97
CA ASN A 267 65.62 22.90 -52.65
C ASN A 267 64.59 23.00 -51.49
N ILE A 268 64.11 24.21 -51.18
CA ILE A 268 63.00 24.45 -50.27
C ILE A 268 61.78 24.84 -51.11
N LEU A 269 60.78 23.97 -51.13
CA LEU A 269 59.49 24.24 -51.77
C LEU A 269 58.57 24.89 -50.74
N SER A 270 58.14 26.12 -50.97
CA SER A 270 57.16 26.82 -50.13
C SER A 270 55.96 27.26 -50.95
N SER A 271 54.77 27.22 -50.36
CA SER A 271 53.54 27.73 -50.96
C SER A 271 52.71 28.43 -49.90
N GLN A 272 52.18 29.60 -50.21
CA GLN A 272 51.24 30.31 -49.33
C GLN A 272 50.13 30.94 -50.15
N GLY A 273 48.91 30.96 -49.62
CA GLY A 273 47.78 31.49 -50.37
C GLY A 273 46.53 31.74 -49.55
N GLN A 274 45.58 32.38 -50.21
CA GLN A 274 44.22 32.62 -49.76
C GLN A 274 43.28 31.70 -50.53
N ILE A 275 42.41 31.04 -49.78
CA ILE A 275 41.29 30.25 -50.29
C ILE A 275 40.05 31.11 -50.08
N ASN A 276 39.39 31.51 -51.17
CA ASN A 276 38.13 32.25 -51.10
C ASN A 276 36.94 31.29 -50.98
N ASP A 277 36.97 30.21 -51.76
CA ASP A 277 36.00 29.11 -51.70
C ASP A 277 36.71 27.82 -52.13
N LEU A 278 36.79 26.86 -51.21
CA LEU A 278 37.12 25.48 -51.52
C LEU A 278 35.98 24.60 -51.06
N SER A 279 35.38 23.87 -51.99
CA SER A 279 34.30 22.93 -51.73
C SER A 279 34.69 21.53 -52.21
N LEU A 280 34.38 20.52 -51.41
CA LEU A 280 34.74 19.12 -51.64
C LEU A 280 33.52 18.23 -51.41
N GLU A 281 33.15 17.44 -52.41
CA GLU A 281 32.13 16.40 -52.31
C GLU A 281 32.74 15.05 -52.68
N TYR A 282 32.61 14.06 -51.81
CA TYR A 282 33.00 12.68 -52.09
C TYR A 282 32.09 11.68 -51.36
N ILE A 283 32.40 11.37 -50.10
CA ILE A 283 31.54 10.58 -49.19
C ILE A 283 30.69 11.52 -48.32
N GLY A 284 31.20 12.72 -48.06
CA GLY A 284 30.47 13.84 -47.47
C GLY A 284 30.70 15.09 -48.30
N LYS A 285 29.97 16.15 -47.95
CA LYS A 285 30.00 17.44 -48.62
C LYS A 285 30.53 18.50 -47.67
N ILE A 286 31.69 19.07 -47.99
CA ILE A 286 32.27 20.21 -47.29
C ILE A 286 32.12 21.41 -48.22
N GLU A 287 31.40 22.46 -47.79
CA GLU A 287 31.15 23.63 -48.64
C GLU A 287 31.84 24.87 -48.09
N LYS A 288 32.41 25.65 -49.01
CA LYS A 288 32.93 27.01 -48.79
C LYS A 288 33.96 27.12 -47.68
N ILE A 289 35.02 26.30 -47.75
CA ILE A 289 36.22 26.51 -46.97
C ILE A 289 36.86 27.83 -47.43
N ASN A 290 37.07 28.77 -46.52
CA ASN A 290 37.71 30.06 -46.79
C ASN A 290 38.76 30.37 -45.73
N GLY A 291 39.88 30.99 -46.11
CA GLY A 291 40.95 31.34 -45.19
C GLY A 291 42.33 31.32 -45.85
N THR A 292 43.35 30.99 -45.07
CA THR A 292 44.74 30.97 -45.54
C THR A 292 45.39 29.62 -45.32
N TYR A 293 46.41 29.36 -46.13
CA TYR A 293 47.29 28.23 -45.93
C TYR A 293 48.74 28.63 -46.17
N ASP A 294 49.64 27.93 -45.50
CA ASP A 294 51.09 28.00 -45.69
C ASP A 294 51.65 26.58 -45.71
N LEU A 295 52.55 26.30 -46.63
CA LEU A 295 53.20 25.01 -46.82
C LEU A 295 54.68 25.23 -47.06
N LYS A 296 55.52 24.42 -46.43
CA LYS A 296 56.97 24.43 -46.60
C LYS A 296 57.51 23.01 -46.58
N LYS A 297 58.32 22.66 -47.57
CA LYS A 297 58.98 21.36 -47.69
C LYS A 297 60.48 21.56 -47.80
N VAL A 298 61.22 20.92 -46.89
CA VAL A 298 62.69 20.89 -46.86
C VAL A 298 63.11 19.43 -46.92
N ARG A 299 63.64 18.98 -48.07
CA ARG A 299 63.93 17.56 -48.34
C ARG A 299 62.67 16.69 -48.13
N GLU A 300 62.68 15.80 -47.13
CA GLU A 300 61.55 14.92 -46.77
C GLU A 300 60.59 15.56 -45.75
N ASN A 301 61.01 16.62 -45.05
CA ASN A 301 60.21 17.27 -44.03
C ASN A 301 59.19 18.22 -44.67
N ILE A 302 57.92 18.04 -44.33
CA ILE A 302 56.82 18.90 -44.78
C ILE A 302 56.19 19.54 -43.54
N GLU A 303 56.03 20.86 -43.60
CA GLU A 303 55.27 21.66 -42.66
C GLU A 303 54.09 22.29 -43.42
N ALA A 304 52.89 22.23 -42.86
CA ALA A 304 51.72 22.89 -43.42
C ALA A 304 50.86 23.50 -42.31
N ASN A 305 50.37 24.71 -42.51
CA ASN A 305 49.43 25.40 -41.64
C ASN A 305 48.20 25.75 -42.45
N VAL A 306 47.02 25.42 -41.92
CA VAL A 306 45.72 25.73 -42.52
C VAL A 306 44.92 26.44 -41.46
N ASP A 307 44.50 27.68 -41.75
CA ASP A 307 43.65 28.48 -40.87
C ASP A 307 42.45 28.98 -41.67
N THR A 308 41.32 28.32 -41.48
CA THR A 308 40.15 28.44 -42.36
C THR A 308 38.83 28.37 -41.59
N LYS A 309 37.77 28.85 -42.22
CA LYS A 309 36.38 28.66 -41.81
C LYS A 309 35.66 27.81 -42.85
N ILE A 310 34.71 27.01 -42.40
CA ILE A 310 33.91 26.11 -43.24
C ILE A 310 32.44 26.47 -43.06
N ALA A 311 31.73 26.73 -44.15
CA ALA A 311 30.32 27.13 -44.06
C ALA A 311 29.43 25.96 -43.65
N SER A 312 29.63 24.78 -44.23
CA SER A 312 28.86 23.59 -43.91
C SER A 312 29.67 22.31 -44.11
N ILE A 313 29.34 21.30 -43.30
CA ILE A 313 29.81 19.92 -43.43
C ILE A 313 28.57 19.04 -43.37
N GLY A 314 28.28 18.39 -44.48
CA GLY A 314 27.18 17.45 -44.65
C GLY A 314 27.67 16.02 -44.81
N TYR A 315 26.98 15.07 -44.17
CA TYR A 315 27.16 13.64 -44.38
C TYR A 315 25.80 12.95 -44.20
N ASP A 316 25.31 12.27 -45.24
CA ASP A 316 23.97 11.69 -45.27
C ASP A 316 22.89 12.73 -44.86
N LYS A 317 22.08 12.46 -43.83
CA LYS A 317 21.05 13.36 -43.30
C LYS A 317 21.56 14.41 -42.30
N TYR A 318 22.86 14.42 -41.99
CA TYR A 318 23.46 15.31 -40.99
C TYR A 318 24.11 16.51 -41.67
N ASN A 319 23.88 17.71 -41.14
CA ASN A 319 24.46 18.94 -41.67
C ASN A 319 24.82 19.91 -40.54
N PHE A 320 26.11 20.16 -40.37
CA PHE A 320 26.63 21.09 -39.36
C PHE A 320 27.21 22.33 -40.04
N LYS A 321 26.98 23.51 -39.46
CA LYS A 321 27.38 24.79 -40.06
C LYS A 321 28.43 25.51 -39.25
N ASN A 322 29.14 26.44 -39.91
CA ASN A 322 30.02 27.45 -39.33
C ASN A 322 31.16 26.88 -38.47
N PHE A 323 32.02 26.04 -39.05
CA PHE A 323 33.22 25.57 -38.35
C PHE A 323 34.40 26.50 -38.53
N ASN A 324 35.21 26.64 -37.49
CA ASN A 324 36.61 27.03 -37.59
C ASN A 324 37.45 25.77 -37.76
N LEU A 325 38.48 25.84 -38.61
CA LEU A 325 39.45 24.77 -38.86
C LEU A 325 40.86 25.36 -38.83
N ASN A 326 41.59 25.05 -37.76
CA ASN A 326 43.00 25.36 -37.58
C ASN A 326 43.81 24.07 -37.42
N VAL A 327 44.58 23.73 -38.45
CA VAL A 327 45.37 22.49 -38.52
C VAL A 327 46.82 22.83 -38.83
N ASN A 328 47.74 22.20 -38.10
CA ASN A 328 49.16 22.21 -38.41
C ASN A 328 49.61 20.77 -38.73
N TYR A 329 50.39 20.59 -39.78
CA TYR A 329 51.16 19.39 -40.04
C TYR A 329 52.63 19.73 -39.87
N SER A 330 53.35 19.02 -39.00
CA SER A 330 54.81 19.17 -38.86
C SER A 330 55.40 17.92 -38.21
N GLY A 331 56.63 17.54 -38.58
CA GLY A 331 57.32 16.39 -37.96
C GLY A 331 56.56 15.06 -38.05
N ASN A 332 55.84 14.81 -39.14
CA ASN A 332 54.92 13.67 -39.33
C ASN A 332 53.74 13.60 -38.33
N GLN A 333 53.36 14.74 -37.74
CA GLN A 333 52.19 14.85 -36.88
C GLN A 333 51.19 15.87 -37.45
N VAL A 334 49.90 15.49 -37.47
CA VAL A 334 48.78 16.40 -37.70
C VAL A 334 48.27 16.87 -36.35
N LYS A 335 48.29 18.18 -36.10
CA LYS A 335 47.76 18.83 -34.90
C LYS A 335 46.54 19.69 -35.26
N ILE A 336 45.37 19.22 -34.87
CA ILE A 336 44.11 19.97 -34.93
C ILE A 336 44.06 20.89 -33.72
N LYS A 337 44.41 22.17 -33.91
CA LYS A 337 44.40 23.17 -32.85
C LYS A 337 42.98 23.63 -32.53
N ASP A 338 42.14 23.72 -33.56
CA ASP A 338 40.72 24.06 -33.42
C ASP A 338 39.94 23.47 -34.59
N PHE A 339 38.99 22.58 -34.29
CA PHE A 339 37.92 22.22 -35.21
C PHE A 339 36.60 22.36 -34.47
N SER A 340 35.96 23.52 -34.58
CA SER A 340 34.82 23.85 -33.71
C SER A 340 33.75 24.71 -34.37
N ASN A 341 32.51 24.53 -33.94
CA ASN A 341 31.40 25.45 -34.15
C ASN A 341 30.68 25.70 -32.81
N ASN A 342 29.48 26.31 -32.85
CA ASN A 342 28.71 26.60 -31.64
C ASN A 342 28.24 25.34 -30.88
N LEU A 343 28.19 24.17 -31.53
CA LEU A 343 27.66 22.91 -30.98
C LEU A 343 28.79 21.94 -30.56
N ILE A 344 29.87 21.85 -31.33
CA ILE A 344 30.90 20.82 -31.23
C ILE A 344 32.30 21.45 -31.31
N SER A 345 33.25 20.95 -30.53
CA SER A 345 34.67 21.31 -30.60
C SER A 345 35.54 20.06 -30.51
N LEU A 346 36.50 19.93 -31.42
CA LEU A 346 37.49 18.86 -31.49
C LEU A 346 38.89 19.46 -31.49
N LYS A 347 39.78 18.90 -30.66
CA LYS A 347 41.21 19.22 -30.64
C LYS A 347 42.00 17.95 -30.45
N GLY A 348 43.10 17.79 -31.18
CA GLY A 348 43.86 16.54 -31.09
C GLY A 348 45.09 16.50 -31.98
N ASN A 349 45.88 15.45 -31.79
CA ASN A 349 47.06 15.15 -32.56
C ASN A 349 46.94 13.75 -33.17
N TYR A 350 47.45 13.59 -34.39
CA TYR A 350 47.61 12.32 -35.07
C TYR A 350 49.06 12.16 -35.52
N ASP A 351 49.75 11.15 -35.01
CA ASP A 351 51.08 10.75 -35.45
C ASP A 351 50.96 9.84 -36.66
N VAL A 352 51.32 10.37 -37.84
CA VAL A 352 51.20 9.67 -39.12
C VAL A 352 52.17 8.50 -39.20
N LYS A 353 53.35 8.60 -38.58
CA LYS A 353 54.38 7.55 -38.64
C LYS A 353 54.00 6.34 -37.79
N ASN A 354 53.46 6.59 -36.60
CA ASN A 354 53.09 5.55 -35.63
C ASN A 354 51.61 5.16 -35.70
N GLU A 355 50.81 5.78 -36.56
CA GLU A 355 49.35 5.60 -36.66
C GLU A 355 48.63 5.81 -35.31
N LYS A 356 49.07 6.78 -34.50
CA LYS A 356 48.53 7.03 -33.15
C LYS A 356 47.71 8.31 -33.08
N VAL A 357 46.53 8.23 -32.48
CA VAL A 357 45.62 9.35 -32.25
C VAL A 357 45.66 9.74 -30.77
N ASN A 358 45.49 11.03 -30.49
CA ASN A 358 45.05 11.55 -29.20
C ASN A 358 44.16 12.77 -29.46
N ALA A 359 42.87 12.68 -29.20
CA ALA A 359 41.91 13.73 -29.49
C ALA A 359 40.85 13.86 -28.39
N ASN A 360 40.42 15.11 -28.16
CA ASN A 360 39.37 15.47 -27.22
C ASN A 360 38.23 16.14 -27.99
N LEU A 361 37.02 15.66 -27.75
CA LEU A 361 35.74 16.13 -28.28
C LEU A 361 34.94 16.74 -27.14
N SER A 362 34.36 17.91 -27.37
CA SER A 362 33.40 18.56 -26.50
C SER A 362 32.14 18.89 -27.30
N VAL A 363 30.98 18.60 -26.75
CA VAL A 363 29.69 18.96 -27.32
C VAL A 363 28.96 19.86 -26.34
N ASN A 364 28.63 21.07 -26.78
CA ASN A 364 27.90 22.05 -25.97
C ASN A 364 26.44 21.64 -25.84
N ARG A 365 25.73 21.54 -26.97
CA ARG A 365 24.32 21.12 -27.03
C ARG A 365 24.00 20.52 -28.39
N ILE A 366 23.30 19.38 -28.41
CA ILE A 366 22.74 18.75 -29.63
C ILE A 366 21.30 18.33 -29.36
N THR A 367 20.42 18.52 -30.34
CA THR A 367 19.00 18.14 -30.31
C THR A 367 18.61 17.38 -31.58
N ASN A 368 17.38 16.86 -31.64
CA ASN A 368 16.82 16.23 -32.84
C ASN A 368 16.79 17.14 -34.09
N LYS A 369 16.84 18.47 -33.91
CA LYS A 369 16.93 19.41 -35.04
C LYS A 369 18.31 19.42 -35.67
N ASP A 370 19.34 19.13 -34.87
CA ASP A 370 20.74 19.15 -35.27
C ASP A 370 21.16 17.79 -35.84
N VAL A 371 20.58 16.70 -35.31
CA VAL A 371 20.80 15.34 -35.80
C VAL A 371 19.45 14.68 -36.05
N ALA A 372 19.22 14.16 -37.26
CA ALA A 372 17.95 13.59 -37.68
C ALA A 372 17.63 12.23 -37.02
N PHE A 373 17.49 12.24 -35.70
CA PHE A 373 17.11 11.11 -34.86
C PHE A 373 15.60 11.21 -34.59
N ASP A 374 14.84 10.24 -35.08
CA ASP A 374 13.37 10.21 -35.08
C ASP A 374 12.78 9.29 -34.01
N LYS A 375 13.61 8.53 -33.30
CA LYS A 375 13.14 7.53 -32.34
C LYS A 375 12.69 8.10 -31.00
N ALA A 376 13.33 9.17 -30.53
CA ALA A 376 12.97 9.84 -29.28
C ALA A 376 13.41 11.29 -29.32
N GLU A 377 12.62 12.19 -28.74
CA GLU A 377 13.03 13.57 -28.52
C GLU A 377 14.08 13.63 -27.41
N PHE A 378 15.21 14.29 -27.66
CA PHE A 378 16.31 14.39 -26.72
C PHE A 378 17.06 15.72 -26.81
N VAL A 379 17.72 16.05 -25.71
CA VAL A 379 18.65 17.15 -25.59
C VAL A 379 19.92 16.62 -24.92
N LEU A 380 21.05 16.68 -25.63
CA LEU A 380 22.37 16.30 -25.12
C LEU A 380 23.17 17.56 -24.82
N GLU A 381 23.63 17.75 -23.58
CA GLU A 381 24.44 18.90 -23.18
C GLU A 381 25.73 18.50 -22.47
N ASN A 382 26.79 19.27 -22.72
CA ASN A 382 28.09 19.16 -22.03
C ASN A 382 28.77 17.78 -22.12
N LEU A 383 28.60 17.06 -23.24
CA LEU A 383 29.32 15.80 -23.46
C LEU A 383 30.80 16.07 -23.70
N LYS A 384 31.65 15.27 -23.07
CA LYS A 384 33.10 15.30 -23.25
C LYS A 384 33.62 13.91 -23.54
N ALA A 385 34.41 13.75 -24.59
CA ALA A 385 35.01 12.48 -24.94
C ALA A 385 36.48 12.64 -25.29
N ASN A 386 37.30 11.68 -24.87
CA ASN A 386 38.71 11.62 -25.22
C ASN A 386 38.97 10.27 -25.88
N VAL A 387 39.76 10.27 -26.95
CA VAL A 387 40.17 9.06 -27.67
C VAL A 387 41.67 9.07 -27.88
N GLU A 388 42.32 7.94 -27.65
CA GLU A 388 43.75 7.78 -27.82
C GLU A 388 44.12 6.36 -28.28
N GLY A 389 45.34 6.18 -28.79
CA GLY A 389 45.89 4.88 -29.15
C GLY A 389 46.08 4.69 -30.65
N ASP A 390 46.33 3.44 -31.06
CA ASP A 390 46.48 3.05 -32.47
C ASP A 390 45.13 3.17 -33.20
N VAL A 391 45.11 3.69 -34.43
CA VAL A 391 43.90 3.81 -35.25
C VAL A 391 43.16 2.47 -35.40
N LYS A 392 43.88 1.34 -35.40
CA LYS A 392 43.32 -0.01 -35.45
C LYS A 392 42.75 -0.50 -34.11
N ASN A 393 43.14 0.11 -32.99
CA ASN A 393 42.72 -0.27 -31.64
C ASN A 393 42.63 0.93 -30.69
N LEU A 394 41.68 1.82 -30.97
CA LEU A 394 41.45 3.02 -30.18
C LEU A 394 40.87 2.70 -28.80
N GLN A 395 41.31 3.45 -27.81
CA GLN A 395 40.72 3.48 -26.47
C GLN A 395 40.23 4.89 -26.16
N GLY A 396 39.24 5.03 -25.28
CA GLY A 396 38.69 6.35 -24.97
C GLY A 396 37.76 6.35 -23.77
N THR A 397 37.44 7.54 -23.32
CA THR A 397 36.49 7.79 -22.23
C THR A 397 35.47 8.81 -22.69
N VAL A 398 34.21 8.59 -22.35
CA VAL A 398 33.12 9.54 -22.60
C VAL A 398 32.42 9.86 -21.28
N ASP A 399 32.21 11.14 -21.06
CA ASP A 399 31.29 11.71 -20.08
C ASP A 399 30.07 12.22 -20.84
N LEU A 400 28.92 11.60 -20.60
CA LEU A 400 27.67 11.90 -21.31
C LEU A 400 27.09 13.27 -20.94
N GLY A 401 27.65 13.96 -19.96
CA GLY A 401 27.16 15.26 -19.51
C GLY A 401 25.74 15.15 -18.96
N SER A 402 24.85 16.05 -19.38
CA SER A 402 23.43 16.05 -19.03
C SER A 402 22.60 15.80 -20.29
N THR A 403 22.19 14.56 -20.49
CA THR A 403 21.24 14.21 -21.55
C THR A 403 19.84 14.16 -20.95
N VAL A 404 18.83 14.70 -21.63
CA VAL A 404 17.42 14.58 -21.27
C VAL A 404 16.70 13.91 -22.44
N ILE A 405 15.91 12.87 -22.16
CA ILE A 405 15.05 12.19 -23.13
C ILE A 405 13.60 12.41 -22.75
N THR A 406 12.76 12.77 -23.70
CA THR A 406 11.29 12.84 -23.54
C THR A 406 10.69 11.45 -23.74
N LEU A 407 9.95 10.98 -22.75
CA LEU A 407 9.20 9.72 -22.79
C LEU A 407 7.89 9.86 -23.58
N PRO A 408 7.26 8.77 -24.03
CA PRO A 408 5.93 8.80 -24.65
C PRO A 408 4.83 9.42 -23.76
N SER A 409 4.99 9.32 -22.43
CA SER A 409 4.14 9.98 -21.42
C SER A 409 4.28 11.51 -21.39
N LYS A 410 5.24 12.07 -22.15
CA LYS A 410 5.72 13.46 -22.12
C LYS A 410 6.52 13.85 -20.87
N ASP A 411 6.80 12.90 -19.98
CA ASP A 411 7.76 13.11 -18.89
C ASP A 411 9.21 13.03 -19.39
N PHE A 412 10.14 13.49 -18.55
CA PHE A 412 11.57 13.55 -18.88
C PHE A 412 12.39 12.58 -18.02
N VAL A 413 13.38 11.94 -18.65
CA VAL A 413 14.42 11.14 -17.97
C VAL A 413 15.76 11.80 -18.17
N LYS A 414 16.48 12.03 -17.08
CA LYS A 414 17.84 12.58 -17.10
C LYS A 414 18.86 11.45 -17.14
N ILE A 415 19.77 11.50 -18.11
CA ILE A 415 20.88 10.56 -18.28
C ILE A 415 22.19 11.28 -18.04
N THR A 416 22.99 10.76 -17.12
CA THR A 416 24.34 11.28 -16.82
C THR A 416 25.28 10.12 -16.56
N GLY A 417 26.59 10.32 -16.72
CA GLY A 417 27.58 9.31 -16.31
C GLY A 417 28.70 9.11 -17.30
N LYS A 418 29.53 8.11 -17.01
CA LYS A 418 30.79 7.87 -17.72
C LYS A 418 30.87 6.45 -18.25
N ALA A 419 31.41 6.33 -19.46
CA ALA A 419 31.78 5.07 -20.08
C ALA A 419 33.19 5.17 -20.65
N SER A 420 33.81 4.03 -20.88
CA SER A 420 35.11 3.93 -21.54
C SER A 420 35.09 2.83 -22.57
N ILE A 421 35.96 2.90 -23.57
CA ILE A 421 36.14 1.87 -24.58
C ILE A 421 37.61 1.47 -24.62
N LYS A 422 37.88 0.17 -24.66
CA LYS A 422 39.22 -0.38 -24.88
C LYS A 422 39.09 -1.75 -25.53
N ASN A 423 39.88 -2.05 -26.56
CA ASN A 423 39.84 -3.32 -27.29
C ASN A 423 38.42 -3.69 -27.76
N SER A 424 37.68 -2.72 -28.32
CA SER A 424 36.27 -2.86 -28.74
C SER A 424 35.27 -3.20 -27.63
N ILE A 425 35.67 -3.16 -26.36
CA ILE A 425 34.80 -3.36 -25.20
C ILE A 425 34.47 -2.00 -24.60
N VAL A 426 33.20 -1.63 -24.66
CA VAL A 426 32.62 -0.50 -23.93
C VAL A 426 32.40 -0.93 -22.48
N ASN A 427 33.13 -0.36 -21.53
CA ASN A 427 32.91 -0.51 -20.10
C ASN A 427 32.10 0.67 -19.58
N ILE A 428 30.92 0.38 -19.05
CA ILE A 428 30.02 1.35 -18.42
C ILE A 428 30.33 1.35 -16.92
N SER A 429 31.07 2.36 -16.47
CA SER A 429 31.43 2.52 -15.05
C SER A 429 30.25 2.96 -14.19
N GLY A 430 29.26 3.61 -14.79
CA GLY A 430 28.06 4.09 -14.12
C GLY A 430 27.34 5.14 -14.96
N ILE A 431 26.19 4.78 -15.50
CA ILE A 431 25.26 5.69 -16.17
C ILE A 431 24.01 5.78 -15.30
N ASN A 432 23.71 6.97 -14.79
CA ASN A 432 22.50 7.25 -14.05
C ASN A 432 21.35 7.55 -15.02
N LEU A 433 20.22 6.88 -14.82
CA LEU A 433 18.90 7.17 -15.41
C LEU A 433 17.99 7.65 -14.27
N ASP A 434 17.86 8.97 -14.11
CA ASP A 434 17.35 9.60 -12.89
C ASP A 434 18.05 9.04 -11.63
N ASN A 435 17.35 8.21 -10.84
CA ASN A 435 17.86 7.58 -9.62
C ASN A 435 18.39 6.14 -9.84
N ASN A 436 18.26 5.61 -11.05
CA ASN A 436 18.66 4.24 -11.39
C ASN A 436 20.08 4.22 -11.96
N LEU A 437 20.85 3.16 -11.75
CA LEU A 437 22.27 3.07 -12.15
C LEU A 437 22.52 1.88 -13.09
N ILE A 438 23.02 2.15 -14.30
CA ILE A 438 23.50 1.14 -15.25
C ILE A 438 25.02 0.99 -15.13
N THR A 439 25.47 -0.25 -15.02
CA THR A 439 26.88 -0.64 -15.09
C THR A 439 27.02 -1.87 -15.99
N GLY A 440 28.23 -2.17 -16.47
CA GLY A 440 28.48 -3.39 -17.22
C GLY A 440 29.37 -3.20 -18.43
N LYS A 441 29.28 -4.10 -19.39
CA LYS A 441 30.13 -4.14 -20.58
C LYS A 441 29.34 -4.47 -21.84
N TYR A 442 29.78 -3.91 -22.95
CA TYR A 442 29.29 -4.23 -24.29
C TYR A 442 30.47 -4.41 -25.25
N ASN A 443 30.55 -5.55 -25.91
CA ASN A 443 31.59 -5.85 -26.91
C ASN A 443 31.06 -5.51 -28.30
N LEU A 444 31.65 -4.50 -28.96
CA LEU A 444 31.24 -4.02 -30.28
C LEU A 444 31.56 -5.01 -31.41
N LYS A 445 32.55 -5.89 -31.23
CA LYS A 445 32.98 -6.86 -32.24
C LYS A 445 32.03 -8.04 -32.33
N ASP A 446 31.76 -8.65 -31.18
CA ASP A 446 30.93 -9.86 -31.10
C ASP A 446 29.48 -9.55 -30.71
N LYS A 447 29.15 -8.25 -30.53
CA LYS A 447 27.83 -7.72 -30.17
C LYS A 447 27.28 -8.26 -28.85
N ASN A 448 28.17 -8.73 -27.96
CA ASN A 448 27.81 -9.34 -26.68
C ASN A 448 27.59 -8.27 -25.60
N LEU A 449 26.52 -8.44 -24.83
CA LEU A 449 26.00 -7.53 -23.82
C LEU A 449 26.02 -8.21 -22.45
N ASP A 450 26.57 -7.55 -21.44
CA ASP A 450 26.48 -7.94 -20.02
C ASP A 450 26.29 -6.67 -19.17
N LEU A 451 25.04 -6.33 -18.87
CA LEU A 451 24.65 -5.12 -18.15
C LEU A 451 23.95 -5.43 -16.84
N ARG A 452 24.10 -4.52 -15.88
CA ARG A 452 23.36 -4.51 -14.62
C ARG A 452 22.74 -3.14 -14.40
N LEU A 453 21.43 -3.10 -14.23
CA LEU A 453 20.64 -1.93 -13.86
C LEU A 453 20.20 -2.05 -12.40
N SER A 454 20.67 -1.16 -11.54
CA SER A 454 20.19 -1.03 -10.16
C SER A 454 19.01 -0.06 -10.13
N LEU A 455 17.87 -0.52 -9.64
CA LEU A 455 16.62 0.22 -9.60
C LEU A 455 16.41 0.90 -8.25
N SER A 456 16.03 2.18 -8.28
CA SER A 456 15.60 2.98 -7.13
C SER A 456 14.58 4.03 -7.60
N GLU A 457 13.50 3.55 -8.20
CA GLU A 457 12.50 4.40 -8.84
C GLU A 457 11.41 4.85 -7.85
N LYS A 458 11.23 6.17 -7.74
CA LYS A 458 10.24 6.82 -6.86
C LYS A 458 8.95 7.14 -7.60
N HIS A 459 9.04 7.33 -8.91
CA HIS A 459 7.98 7.84 -9.76
C HIS A 459 7.71 6.85 -10.89
N LEU A 460 7.31 5.63 -10.53
CA LEU A 460 7.00 4.61 -11.54
C LEU A 460 5.93 5.12 -12.52
N GLU A 461 5.02 6.00 -12.07
CA GLU A 461 3.96 6.62 -12.87
C GLU A 461 4.48 7.29 -14.15
N LYS A 462 5.74 7.76 -14.17
CA LYS A 462 6.39 8.34 -15.36
C LYS A 462 6.46 7.37 -16.53
N TYR A 463 6.58 6.07 -16.25
CA TYR A 463 6.84 5.03 -17.25
C TYR A 463 5.57 4.28 -17.70
N TYR A 464 4.56 4.15 -16.84
CA TYR A 464 3.32 3.40 -17.15
C TYR A 464 2.03 4.23 -17.13
N GLY A 465 2.07 5.51 -16.70
CA GLY A 465 0.98 6.47 -16.83
C GLY A 465 -0.16 6.40 -15.79
N GLY A 466 -0.13 5.45 -14.84
CA GLY A 466 -1.12 5.39 -13.75
C GLY A 466 -0.68 6.18 -12.52
N LYS A 467 -1.55 7.07 -12.00
CA LYS A 467 -1.19 8.05 -10.95
C LYS A 467 -1.37 7.58 -9.50
N ASP A 468 -1.89 6.37 -9.26
CA ASP A 468 -2.55 6.07 -7.99
C ASP A 468 -1.98 4.88 -7.20
N LEU A 469 -0.85 4.28 -7.60
CA LEU A 469 -0.34 3.07 -6.92
C LEU A 469 0.57 3.35 -5.71
N GLY A 470 1.28 4.48 -5.65
CA GLY A 470 2.07 4.89 -4.48
C GLY A 470 3.28 3.99 -4.12
N TYR A 471 3.73 3.11 -5.03
CA TYR A 471 4.87 2.22 -4.79
C TYR A 471 6.19 2.82 -5.28
N MET A 472 7.24 2.62 -4.47
CA MET A 472 8.63 2.75 -4.90
C MET A 472 9.20 1.43 -5.35
N LEU A 473 9.91 1.40 -6.49
CA LEU A 473 10.57 0.19 -6.99
C LEU A 473 12.06 0.17 -6.64
N TYR A 474 12.49 -0.90 -6.01
CA TYR A 474 13.89 -1.18 -5.71
C TYR A 474 14.27 -2.54 -6.26
N GLY A 475 15.50 -2.70 -6.73
CA GLY A 475 15.98 -4.00 -7.20
C GLY A 475 17.13 -3.93 -8.17
N GLN A 476 17.32 -5.03 -8.90
CA GLN A 476 18.36 -5.18 -9.89
C GLN A 476 17.80 -5.90 -11.12
N ILE A 477 18.20 -5.44 -12.31
CA ILE A 477 17.99 -6.13 -13.57
C ILE A 477 19.36 -6.48 -14.15
N ASP A 478 19.66 -7.77 -14.31
CA ASP A 478 20.85 -8.23 -15.02
C ASP A 478 20.46 -8.63 -16.46
N VAL A 479 21.10 -8.05 -17.46
CA VAL A 479 20.82 -8.28 -18.89
C VAL A 479 22.04 -8.89 -19.56
N LYS A 480 21.88 -10.07 -20.16
CA LYS A 480 22.92 -10.75 -20.93
C LYS A 480 22.41 -11.18 -22.29
N GLY A 481 23.27 -11.17 -23.31
CA GLY A 481 22.89 -11.67 -24.63
C GLY A 481 23.72 -11.07 -25.75
N VAL A 482 23.22 -11.20 -26.98
CA VAL A 482 23.79 -10.57 -28.17
C VAL A 482 22.75 -9.61 -28.77
N GLU A 483 23.18 -8.68 -29.60
CA GLU A 483 22.26 -7.77 -30.29
C GLU A 483 21.06 -8.51 -30.92
N GLY A 484 19.84 -8.11 -30.57
CA GLY A 484 18.59 -8.77 -30.97
C GLY A 484 18.13 -9.87 -30.00
N LYS A 485 19.04 -10.64 -29.40
CA LYS A 485 18.71 -11.76 -28.50
C LYS A 485 19.16 -11.52 -27.07
N ILE A 486 18.23 -11.23 -26.17
CA ILE A 486 18.55 -10.88 -24.78
C ILE A 486 17.82 -11.77 -23.77
N LYS A 487 18.50 -12.01 -22.66
CA LYS A 487 17.96 -12.57 -21.42
C LYS A 487 18.15 -11.53 -20.31
N ALA A 488 17.06 -11.05 -19.74
CA ALA A 488 17.07 -10.13 -18.61
C ALA A 488 16.44 -10.78 -17.38
N ILE A 489 17.07 -10.67 -16.21
CA ILE A 489 16.55 -11.19 -14.95
C ILE A 489 16.34 -9.99 -14.03
N ALA A 490 15.09 -9.73 -13.64
CA ALA A 490 14.69 -8.65 -12.76
C ALA A 490 14.31 -9.21 -11.38
N LYS A 491 14.98 -8.75 -10.32
CA LYS A 491 14.68 -9.12 -8.93
C LYS A 491 14.64 -7.90 -8.02
N GLY A 492 13.64 -7.81 -7.15
CA GLY A 492 13.56 -6.69 -6.21
C GLY A 492 12.28 -6.63 -5.41
N ARG A 493 11.99 -5.43 -4.89
CA ARG A 493 10.78 -5.12 -4.11
C ARG A 493 10.13 -3.83 -4.57
N ALA A 494 8.80 -3.77 -4.49
CA ALA A 494 8.04 -2.55 -4.55
C ALA A 494 7.47 -2.25 -3.15
N THR A 495 7.79 -1.09 -2.57
CA THR A 495 7.34 -0.72 -1.22
C THR A 495 6.36 0.43 -1.27
N ASN A 496 5.25 0.34 -0.55
CA ASN A 496 4.25 1.41 -0.50
C ASN A 496 4.51 2.39 0.66
N PHE A 497 4.36 3.69 0.38
CA PHE A 497 4.41 4.75 1.37
C PHE A 497 3.16 4.81 2.26
N GLU A 498 2.00 4.45 1.74
CA GLU A 498 0.75 4.40 2.50
C GLU A 498 0.75 3.16 3.39
N LYS A 499 0.65 3.34 4.72
CA LYS A 499 0.80 2.27 5.73
C LYS A 499 -0.19 1.09 5.61
N LYS A 500 -1.16 1.14 4.70
CA LYS A 500 -2.24 0.15 4.58
C LYS A 500 -2.01 -0.93 3.52
N LEU A 501 -1.14 -0.70 2.54
CA LEU A 501 -0.91 -1.66 1.45
C LEU A 501 0.35 -2.51 1.70
N PRO A 502 0.32 -3.83 1.38
CA PRO A 502 1.47 -4.72 1.52
C PRO A 502 2.60 -4.34 0.55
N ASP A 503 3.83 -4.74 0.87
CA ASP A 503 4.95 -4.63 -0.07
C ASP A 503 4.86 -5.76 -1.11
N LEU A 504 5.50 -5.58 -2.27
CA LEU A 504 5.58 -6.61 -3.31
C LEU A 504 7.04 -7.03 -3.48
N ALA A 505 7.31 -8.31 -3.72
CA ALA A 505 8.58 -8.78 -4.24
C ALA A 505 8.37 -9.35 -5.64
N TYR A 506 9.32 -9.09 -6.53
CA TYR A 506 9.27 -9.56 -7.91
C TYR A 506 10.57 -10.31 -8.27
N ASP A 507 10.41 -11.41 -8.98
CA ASP A 507 11.44 -12.21 -9.64
C ASP A 507 10.88 -12.63 -11.00
N ALA A 508 11.39 -11.99 -12.06
CA ALA A 508 10.95 -12.21 -13.43
C ALA A 508 12.16 -12.35 -14.35
N GLU A 509 12.02 -13.21 -15.35
CA GLU A 509 12.98 -13.41 -16.42
C GLU A 509 12.33 -13.04 -17.76
N TYR A 510 13.00 -12.23 -18.56
CA TYR A 510 12.60 -11.86 -19.91
C TYR A 510 13.57 -12.47 -20.91
N ASN A 511 13.08 -13.32 -21.81
CA ASN A 511 13.85 -13.93 -22.89
C ASN A 511 13.28 -13.48 -24.22
N ALA A 512 14.08 -12.87 -25.07
CA ALA A 512 13.61 -12.28 -26.32
C ALA A 512 14.53 -12.61 -27.49
N GLU A 513 13.93 -12.96 -28.63
CA GLU A 513 14.60 -13.15 -29.92
C GLU A 513 14.67 -11.83 -30.74
N ASN A 514 13.75 -10.88 -30.46
CA ASN A 514 13.88 -9.46 -30.77
C ASN A 514 13.49 -8.61 -29.55
N TYR A 515 13.90 -7.34 -29.53
CA TYR A 515 13.72 -6.48 -28.35
C TYR A 515 12.25 -6.33 -27.86
N THR A 516 11.26 -6.48 -28.74
CA THR A 516 9.86 -6.12 -28.48
C THR A 516 8.88 -7.29 -28.33
N ASP A 517 9.30 -8.54 -28.63
CA ASP A 517 8.39 -9.68 -28.80
C ASP A 517 8.80 -10.92 -27.97
N GLY A 518 9.45 -10.72 -26.83
CA GLY A 518 9.92 -11.79 -25.95
C GLY A 518 8.87 -12.40 -25.02
N ILE A 519 9.34 -13.37 -24.23
CA ILE A 519 8.60 -14.09 -23.20
C ILE A 519 9.06 -13.59 -21.84
N VAL A 520 8.11 -13.13 -21.01
CA VAL A 520 8.35 -12.83 -19.58
C VAL A 520 7.90 -14.03 -18.75
N SER A 521 8.84 -14.74 -18.16
CA SER A 521 8.60 -15.78 -17.16
C SER A 521 8.60 -15.15 -15.76
N ILE A 522 7.45 -15.14 -15.10
CA ILE A 522 7.30 -14.67 -13.72
C ILE A 522 7.63 -15.85 -12.80
N ASN A 523 8.83 -15.84 -12.20
CA ASN A 523 9.25 -16.87 -11.24
C ASN A 523 8.53 -16.68 -9.89
N GLY A 524 8.28 -15.42 -9.52
CA GLY A 524 7.52 -15.06 -8.33
C GLY A 524 7.16 -13.58 -8.32
N LEU A 525 5.87 -13.28 -8.15
CA LEU A 525 5.39 -11.98 -7.72
C LEU A 525 4.65 -12.20 -6.40
N ASP A 526 5.35 -11.93 -5.30
CA ASP A 526 4.94 -12.24 -3.93
C ASP A 526 4.43 -10.97 -3.24
N ILE A 527 3.23 -11.03 -2.66
CA ILE A 527 2.65 -9.99 -1.80
C ILE A 527 3.14 -10.25 -0.37
N ILE A 528 3.73 -9.25 0.26
CA ILE A 528 4.44 -9.36 1.54
C ILE A 528 3.84 -8.39 2.56
N ASP A 529 3.37 -8.92 3.68
CA ASP A 529 3.03 -8.11 4.85
C ASP A 529 4.30 -7.72 5.61
N LYS A 530 4.37 -6.47 6.06
CA LYS A 530 5.56 -5.92 6.76
C LYS A 530 5.86 -6.63 8.08
N LYS A 531 4.86 -7.24 8.72
CA LYS A 531 4.98 -7.95 10.01
C LYS A 531 5.02 -9.47 9.82
N TYR A 532 4.21 -10.02 8.94
CA TYR A 532 3.98 -11.47 8.83
C TYR A 532 4.62 -12.14 7.59
N GLY A 533 5.30 -11.37 6.73
CA GLY A 533 6.00 -11.88 5.55
C GLY A 533 5.06 -12.27 4.40
N ASP A 534 5.46 -13.26 3.61
CA ASP A 534 4.78 -13.63 2.35
C ASP A 534 3.34 -14.10 2.59
N LEU A 535 2.40 -13.43 1.93
CA LEU A 535 0.96 -13.68 1.96
C LEU A 535 0.51 -14.58 0.80
N LEU A 536 0.76 -14.12 -0.43
CA LEU A 536 0.36 -14.80 -1.66
C LEU A 536 1.41 -14.54 -2.72
N GLY A 537 1.80 -15.59 -3.44
CA GLY A 537 2.68 -15.48 -4.59
C GLY A 537 1.99 -15.92 -5.87
N VAL A 538 2.31 -15.29 -6.99
CA VAL A 538 1.94 -15.77 -8.34
C VAL A 538 3.19 -16.07 -9.17
N LYS A 539 3.06 -17.00 -10.11
CA LYS A 539 4.07 -17.39 -11.09
C LYS A 539 3.39 -17.65 -12.44
N GLY A 540 4.12 -17.55 -13.54
CA GLY A 540 3.51 -17.74 -14.85
C GLY A 540 4.37 -17.25 -15.99
N GLN A 541 3.74 -17.06 -17.13
CA GLN A 541 4.38 -16.60 -18.35
C GLN A 541 3.49 -15.60 -19.07
N ILE A 542 4.12 -14.57 -19.65
CA ILE A 542 3.50 -13.60 -20.54
C ILE A 542 4.25 -13.66 -21.87
N ASN A 543 3.54 -13.89 -22.97
CA ASN A 543 4.10 -13.87 -24.31
C ASN A 543 3.71 -12.55 -25.00
N LEU A 544 4.69 -11.65 -25.19
CA LEU A 544 4.44 -10.33 -25.77
C LEU A 544 4.13 -10.40 -27.28
N LYS A 545 4.63 -11.43 -27.97
CA LYS A 545 4.40 -11.64 -29.40
C LYS A 545 2.96 -12.08 -29.69
N GLU A 546 2.50 -13.06 -28.93
CA GLU A 546 1.14 -13.61 -29.04
C GLU A 546 0.11 -12.79 -28.25
N LYS A 547 0.58 -11.86 -27.40
CA LYS A 547 -0.21 -11.07 -26.46
C LYS A 547 -1.05 -11.95 -25.53
N THR A 548 -0.45 -13.05 -25.07
CA THR A 548 -1.08 -14.02 -24.17
C THR A 548 -0.43 -14.00 -22.79
N LEU A 549 -1.19 -14.42 -21.78
CA LEU A 549 -0.72 -14.59 -20.41
C LEU A 549 -1.25 -15.93 -19.86
N ASP A 550 -0.48 -16.58 -19.00
CA ASP A 550 -0.87 -17.73 -18.15
C ASP A 550 -0.19 -17.54 -16.79
N ILE A 551 -0.96 -17.12 -15.80
CA ILE A 551 -0.50 -16.76 -14.45
C ILE A 551 -1.28 -17.60 -13.45
N ARG A 552 -0.57 -18.20 -12.50
CA ARG A 552 -1.16 -19.05 -11.45
C ARG A 552 -0.56 -18.72 -10.10
N ASN A 553 -1.24 -19.08 -9.02
CA ASN A 553 -0.66 -18.95 -7.69
C ASN A 553 0.53 -19.92 -7.49
N LYS A 554 1.58 -19.41 -6.83
CA LYS A 554 2.80 -20.15 -6.48
C LYS A 554 2.53 -21.17 -5.37
N ASN A 555 1.77 -20.75 -4.36
CA ASN A 555 1.38 -21.57 -3.21
C ASN A 555 -0.13 -21.83 -3.25
N LYS A 556 -0.53 -23.10 -3.12
CA LYS A 556 -1.94 -23.51 -3.07
C LYS A 556 -2.60 -23.27 -1.72
N GLN A 557 -1.86 -22.84 -0.70
CA GLN A 557 -2.33 -22.64 0.65
C GLN A 557 -1.85 -21.30 1.20
N MET A 558 -2.73 -20.63 1.94
CA MET A 558 -2.48 -19.38 2.64
C MET A 558 -2.93 -19.51 4.10
N ASP A 559 -2.09 -19.08 5.03
CA ASP A 559 -2.47 -18.97 6.45
C ASP A 559 -3.08 -17.59 6.70
N LEU A 560 -4.34 -17.57 7.13
CA LEU A 560 -5.07 -16.34 7.42
C LEU A 560 -4.49 -15.55 8.61
N VAL A 561 -3.69 -16.18 9.47
CA VAL A 561 -2.96 -15.47 10.54
C VAL A 561 -2.08 -14.36 9.95
N LYS A 562 -1.52 -14.57 8.76
CA LYS A 562 -0.67 -13.57 8.11
C LYS A 562 -1.44 -12.35 7.62
N LEU A 563 -2.76 -12.46 7.44
CA LEU A 563 -3.63 -11.35 7.06
C LEU A 563 -4.12 -10.51 8.25
N GLN A 564 -3.78 -10.86 9.48
CA GLN A 564 -4.24 -10.13 10.69
C GLN A 564 -3.89 -8.64 10.67
N GLY A 565 -2.73 -8.28 10.09
CA GLY A 565 -2.29 -6.90 9.95
C GLY A 565 -3.05 -6.10 8.89
N ILE A 566 -3.48 -6.76 7.81
CA ILE A 566 -4.24 -6.13 6.72
C ILE A 566 -5.74 -6.03 7.06
N LEU A 567 -6.28 -7.03 7.76
CA LEU A 567 -7.71 -7.14 8.08
C LEU A 567 -8.10 -6.43 9.39
N ASP A 568 -7.15 -5.80 10.10
CA ASP A 568 -7.34 -5.20 11.43
C ASP A 568 -8.05 -6.15 12.42
N ASN A 569 -7.82 -7.46 12.30
CA ASN A 569 -8.47 -8.49 13.12
C ASN A 569 -7.46 -9.49 13.67
N PRO A 570 -7.03 -9.36 14.94
CA PRO A 570 -5.98 -10.20 15.52
C PRO A 570 -6.42 -11.64 15.82
N ASN A 571 -7.69 -11.98 15.59
CA ASN A 571 -8.26 -13.27 16.01
C ASN A 571 -8.65 -14.18 14.84
N ILE A 572 -8.33 -13.80 13.60
CA ILE A 572 -8.56 -14.67 12.44
C ILE A 572 -7.49 -15.75 12.36
N ARG A 573 -7.90 -17.00 12.15
CA ARG A 573 -7.04 -18.19 12.00
C ARG A 573 -7.65 -19.15 10.99
N GLY A 574 -6.81 -19.94 10.33
CA GLY A 574 -7.25 -20.99 9.41
C GLY A 574 -6.37 -21.06 8.17
N ILE A 575 -6.33 -22.22 7.54
CA ILE A 575 -5.59 -22.44 6.29
C ILE A 575 -6.60 -22.45 5.14
N VAL A 576 -6.37 -21.59 4.16
CA VAL A 576 -7.21 -21.46 2.98
C VAL A 576 -6.44 -21.97 1.78
N ASN A 577 -7.00 -22.97 1.11
CA ASN A 577 -6.53 -23.40 -0.19
C ASN A 577 -6.99 -22.42 -1.25
N THR A 578 -6.08 -21.97 -2.11
CA THR A 578 -6.36 -21.08 -3.24
C THR A 578 -5.88 -21.73 -4.53
N ASP A 579 -6.67 -21.61 -5.59
CA ASP A 579 -6.32 -22.03 -6.94
C ASP A 579 -6.74 -20.89 -7.88
N LEU A 580 -5.76 -20.05 -8.19
CA LEU A 580 -5.89 -18.88 -9.05
C LEU A 580 -5.29 -19.22 -10.40
N VAL A 581 -6.04 -18.98 -11.47
CA VAL A 581 -5.59 -19.04 -12.85
C VAL A 581 -6.05 -17.77 -13.55
N VAL A 582 -5.14 -17.10 -14.23
CA VAL A 582 -5.43 -15.97 -15.13
C VAL A 582 -4.78 -16.32 -16.46
N ASP A 583 -5.58 -16.51 -17.50
CA ASP A 583 -5.14 -16.93 -18.82
C ASP A 583 -5.83 -16.13 -19.94
N GLY A 584 -5.49 -16.40 -21.21
CA GLY A 584 -6.09 -15.74 -22.37
C GLY A 584 -5.22 -14.66 -22.99
N THR A 585 -5.84 -13.74 -23.74
CA THR A 585 -5.14 -12.64 -24.43
C THR A 585 -5.23 -11.34 -23.65
N PHE A 586 -4.36 -10.38 -23.92
CA PHE A 586 -4.41 -9.05 -23.28
C PHE A 586 -5.75 -8.35 -23.51
N ASP A 587 -6.35 -8.58 -24.67
CA ASP A 587 -7.65 -8.00 -25.04
C ASP A 587 -8.83 -8.78 -24.45
N ASN A 588 -8.72 -10.09 -24.22
CA ASN A 588 -9.77 -10.93 -23.63
C ASN A 588 -9.15 -11.90 -22.59
N PRO A 589 -8.78 -11.41 -21.40
CA PRO A 589 -8.30 -12.26 -20.33
C PRO A 589 -9.45 -13.01 -19.68
N SER A 590 -9.22 -14.25 -19.28
CA SER A 590 -10.07 -15.02 -18.38
C SER A 590 -9.38 -15.21 -17.04
N TYR A 591 -10.15 -15.14 -15.96
CA TYR A 591 -9.66 -15.47 -14.62
C TYR A 591 -10.59 -16.44 -13.93
N LYS A 592 -9.99 -17.33 -13.15
CA LYS A 592 -10.65 -18.29 -12.28
C LYS A 592 -9.97 -18.27 -10.92
N LEU A 593 -10.78 -18.19 -9.86
CA LEU A 593 -10.31 -18.23 -8.49
C LEU A 593 -11.20 -19.19 -7.69
N ASN A 594 -10.63 -20.33 -7.32
CA ASN A 594 -11.24 -21.23 -6.34
C ASN A 594 -10.58 -21.01 -4.98
N ILE A 595 -11.40 -20.80 -3.96
CA ILE A 595 -10.97 -20.72 -2.57
C ILE A 595 -11.69 -21.82 -1.82
N SER A 596 -10.94 -22.64 -1.07
CA SER A 596 -11.56 -23.61 -0.17
C SER A 596 -10.85 -23.69 1.17
N SER A 597 -11.56 -24.02 2.23
CA SER A 597 -10.96 -24.24 3.54
C SER A 597 -11.81 -25.20 4.35
N SER A 598 -11.16 -26.07 5.12
CA SER A 598 -11.84 -27.00 6.01
C SER A 598 -12.47 -26.28 7.21
N GLU A 599 -11.76 -25.31 7.78
CA GLU A 599 -12.20 -24.50 8.91
C GLU A 599 -11.44 -23.17 8.92
N VAL A 600 -12.17 -22.06 8.99
CA VAL A 600 -11.66 -20.73 9.33
C VAL A 600 -12.34 -20.30 10.63
N SER A 601 -11.58 -19.65 11.51
CA SER A 601 -12.11 -19.14 12.77
C SER A 601 -11.80 -17.67 12.96
N ILE A 602 -12.74 -16.96 13.58
CA ILE A 602 -12.58 -15.59 14.08
C ILE A 602 -12.98 -15.62 15.55
N LYS A 603 -12.00 -15.50 16.47
CA LYS A 603 -12.19 -15.74 17.91
C LYS A 603 -12.78 -17.15 18.14
N ASN A 604 -14.03 -17.23 18.62
CA ASN A 604 -14.73 -18.48 18.90
C ASN A 604 -15.70 -18.89 17.77
N PHE A 605 -15.82 -18.08 16.72
CA PHE A 605 -16.71 -18.35 15.59
C PHE A 605 -16.00 -19.19 14.54
N LYS A 606 -16.55 -20.35 14.17
CA LYS A 606 -15.98 -21.28 13.20
C LYS A 606 -16.86 -21.39 11.95
N ILE A 607 -16.22 -21.31 10.78
CA ILE A 607 -16.81 -21.52 9.46
C ILE A 607 -16.10 -22.70 8.84
N ASN A 608 -16.83 -23.77 8.59
CA ASN A 608 -16.32 -24.99 8.00
C ASN A 608 -16.63 -25.05 6.50
N ASN A 609 -15.99 -25.99 5.81
CA ASN A 609 -16.30 -26.38 4.42
C ASN A 609 -16.50 -25.19 3.47
N ILE A 610 -15.61 -24.20 3.56
CA ILE A 610 -15.64 -23.01 2.71
C ILE A 610 -15.32 -23.44 1.29
N SER A 611 -16.13 -23.01 0.32
CA SER A 611 -15.86 -23.17 -1.10
C SER A 611 -16.40 -21.94 -1.85
N ILE A 612 -15.51 -21.20 -2.48
CA ILE A 612 -15.81 -20.04 -3.32
C ILE A 612 -15.27 -20.35 -4.72
N ASP A 613 -16.09 -20.26 -5.74
CA ASP A 613 -15.73 -20.43 -7.15
C ASP A 613 -16.10 -19.13 -7.89
N LEU A 614 -15.07 -18.43 -8.35
CA LEU A 614 -15.16 -17.19 -9.08
C LEU A 614 -14.57 -17.39 -10.48
N THR A 615 -15.27 -16.92 -11.50
CA THR A 615 -14.76 -16.86 -12.88
C THR A 615 -15.12 -15.54 -13.52
N GLY A 616 -14.29 -15.00 -14.39
CA GLY A 616 -14.68 -13.81 -15.14
C GLY A 616 -13.70 -13.44 -16.24
N ASP A 617 -13.98 -12.29 -16.83
CA ASP A 617 -13.19 -11.66 -17.87
C ASP A 617 -13.07 -10.15 -17.62
N LYS A 618 -12.53 -9.39 -18.59
CA LYS A 618 -12.37 -7.94 -18.47
C LYS A 618 -13.67 -7.17 -18.21
N GLU A 619 -14.84 -7.71 -18.57
CA GLU A 619 -16.14 -7.04 -18.45
C GLU A 619 -16.90 -7.47 -17.20
N LYS A 620 -16.87 -8.76 -16.84
CA LYS A 620 -17.66 -9.32 -15.73
C LYS A 620 -16.91 -10.34 -14.89
N ALA A 621 -17.09 -10.27 -13.58
CA ALA A 621 -16.71 -11.32 -12.62
C ALA A 621 -17.96 -12.03 -12.10
N ASN A 622 -18.04 -13.35 -12.25
CA ASN A 622 -19.14 -14.19 -11.77
C ASN A 622 -18.72 -14.95 -10.52
N LEU A 623 -19.55 -14.91 -9.48
CA LEU A 623 -19.53 -15.81 -8.35
C LEU A 623 -20.42 -17.01 -8.70
N ASN A 624 -19.82 -18.08 -9.22
CA ASN A 624 -20.55 -19.27 -9.63
C ASN A 624 -21.07 -20.06 -8.44
N LYS A 625 -20.28 -20.08 -7.36
CA LYS A 625 -20.59 -20.83 -6.16
C LYS A 625 -19.95 -20.18 -4.94
N LEU A 626 -20.76 -19.94 -3.92
CA LEU A 626 -20.34 -19.67 -2.55
C LEU A 626 -20.98 -20.73 -1.69
N ASN A 627 -20.18 -21.49 -0.94
CA ASN A 627 -20.63 -22.45 0.06
C ASN A 627 -19.88 -22.16 1.36
N LEU A 628 -20.62 -21.91 2.44
CA LEU A 628 -20.08 -21.70 3.77
C LEU A 628 -20.87 -22.59 4.75
N ASP A 629 -20.19 -23.49 5.46
CA ASP A 629 -20.82 -24.29 6.51
C ASP A 629 -20.61 -23.59 7.86
N VAL A 630 -21.64 -22.90 8.33
CA VAL A 630 -21.62 -22.18 9.60
C VAL A 630 -22.39 -23.01 10.64
N TYR A 631 -21.67 -23.62 11.59
CA TYR A 631 -22.24 -24.50 12.62
C TYR A 631 -23.15 -25.62 12.07
N LYS A 632 -22.72 -26.33 11.02
CA LYS A 632 -23.49 -27.40 10.33
C LYS A 632 -24.73 -26.87 9.60
N ASN A 633 -24.72 -25.62 9.15
CA ASN A 633 -25.74 -25.02 8.29
C ASN A 633 -25.07 -24.49 7.02
N LEU A 634 -25.51 -24.97 5.86
CA LEU A 634 -24.93 -24.60 4.57
C LEU A 634 -25.57 -23.32 4.02
N ILE A 635 -24.78 -22.27 3.92
CA ILE A 635 -25.10 -21.04 3.22
C ILE A 635 -24.57 -21.17 1.80
N VAL A 636 -25.44 -21.01 0.80
CA VAL A 636 -25.11 -21.04 -0.62
C VAL A 636 -25.32 -19.67 -1.26
N GLY A 637 -24.52 -19.32 -2.25
CA GLY A 637 -24.72 -18.08 -2.98
C GLY A 637 -24.10 -18.09 -4.37
N ASN A 638 -24.62 -17.22 -5.22
CA ASN A 638 -24.10 -16.95 -6.55
C ASN A 638 -24.39 -15.50 -6.95
N GLY A 639 -23.73 -15.01 -7.99
CA GLY A 639 -23.89 -13.63 -8.41
C GLY A 639 -22.88 -13.18 -9.45
N TYR A 640 -22.85 -11.89 -9.73
CA TYR A 640 -21.86 -11.28 -10.61
C TYR A 640 -21.55 -9.83 -10.22
N TYR A 641 -20.42 -9.35 -10.71
CA TYR A 641 -19.97 -7.96 -10.70
C TYR A 641 -19.65 -7.56 -12.14
N ASP A 642 -20.40 -6.60 -12.69
CA ASP A 642 -20.13 -5.97 -13.97
C ASP A 642 -19.09 -4.86 -13.74
N ILE A 643 -17.84 -5.15 -14.12
CA ILE A 643 -16.68 -4.27 -13.91
C ILE A 643 -16.83 -2.98 -14.70
N LYS A 644 -17.36 -3.08 -15.93
CA LYS A 644 -17.49 -1.96 -16.88
C LYS A 644 -18.50 -0.94 -16.39
N ASN A 645 -19.65 -1.41 -15.90
CA ASN A 645 -20.76 -0.57 -15.45
C ASN A 645 -20.73 -0.29 -13.93
N LYS A 646 -19.82 -0.94 -13.20
CA LYS A 646 -19.70 -0.89 -11.73
C LYS A 646 -21.00 -1.31 -11.03
N THR A 647 -21.68 -2.33 -11.57
CA THR A 647 -22.91 -2.89 -11.02
C THR A 647 -22.72 -4.33 -10.56
N TYR A 648 -23.59 -4.85 -9.70
CA TYR A 648 -23.45 -6.14 -9.02
C TYR A 648 -24.81 -6.71 -8.67
N ASN A 649 -24.92 -8.03 -8.72
CA ASN A 649 -26.05 -8.74 -8.13
C ASN A 649 -25.52 -9.96 -7.41
N VAL A 650 -25.80 -10.06 -6.12
CA VAL A 650 -25.39 -11.18 -5.28
C VAL A 650 -26.62 -11.76 -4.59
N LEU A 651 -26.84 -13.04 -4.82
CA LEU A 651 -27.91 -13.83 -4.22
C LEU A 651 -27.29 -14.79 -3.20
N VAL A 652 -27.73 -14.69 -1.95
CA VAL A 652 -27.31 -15.59 -0.87
C VAL A 652 -28.56 -16.23 -0.27
N LYS A 653 -28.55 -17.56 -0.19
CA LYS A 653 -29.66 -18.37 0.34
C LYS A 653 -29.13 -19.38 1.34
N SER A 654 -29.88 -19.63 2.39
CA SER A 654 -29.71 -20.85 3.17
C SER A 654 -30.33 -22.03 2.40
N ASN A 655 -29.61 -23.15 2.28
CA ASN A 655 -30.09 -24.31 1.48
C ASN A 655 -31.36 -24.95 2.09
N ASP A 656 -31.53 -24.81 3.41
CA ASP A 656 -32.73 -25.11 4.22
C ASP A 656 -32.75 -24.13 5.41
N LYS A 657 -33.77 -24.19 6.27
CA LYS A 657 -33.84 -23.38 7.49
C LYS A 657 -32.67 -23.71 8.42
N ILE A 658 -31.90 -22.69 8.77
CA ILE A 658 -30.77 -22.72 9.71
C ILE A 658 -31.29 -23.12 11.08
N ASP A 659 -30.85 -24.27 11.59
CA ASP A 659 -31.16 -24.73 12.94
C ASP A 659 -30.29 -23.96 13.95
N ILE A 660 -30.93 -23.10 14.74
CA ILE A 660 -30.22 -22.23 15.67
C ILE A 660 -29.73 -22.95 16.93
N SER A 661 -30.23 -24.16 17.20
CA SER A 661 -29.77 -24.95 18.35
C SER A 661 -28.27 -25.26 18.28
N LYS A 662 -27.74 -25.31 17.06
CA LYS A 662 -26.32 -25.53 16.79
C LYS A 662 -25.43 -24.35 17.21
N PHE A 663 -26.02 -23.20 17.51
CA PHE A 663 -25.34 -22.00 18.03
C PHE A 663 -25.36 -21.94 19.57
N GLN A 664 -25.80 -22.99 20.28
CA GLN A 664 -25.84 -23.02 21.75
C GLN A 664 -24.53 -22.56 22.42
N SER A 665 -23.37 -22.94 21.86
CA SER A 665 -22.05 -22.52 22.38
C SER A 665 -21.83 -21.01 22.32
N PHE A 666 -22.45 -20.30 21.36
CA PHE A 666 -22.40 -18.83 21.25
C PHE A 666 -23.21 -18.15 22.37
N PHE A 667 -24.34 -18.74 22.75
CA PHE A 667 -25.26 -18.20 23.76
C PHE A 667 -24.88 -18.55 25.20
N THR A 668 -24.14 -19.65 25.41
CA THR A 668 -23.77 -20.17 26.74
C THR A 668 -22.97 -19.17 27.60
N PRO A 669 -21.96 -18.42 27.09
CA PRO A 669 -21.24 -17.41 27.89
C PRO A 669 -22.15 -16.32 28.46
N TYR A 670 -23.28 -16.06 27.79
CA TYR A 670 -24.27 -15.06 28.19
C TYR A 670 -25.34 -15.63 29.15
N GLY A 671 -25.23 -16.91 29.55
CA GLY A 671 -26.20 -17.57 30.43
C GLY A 671 -27.54 -17.86 29.74
N ILE A 672 -27.51 -18.06 28.42
CA ILE A 672 -28.66 -18.46 27.60
C ILE A 672 -28.47 -19.91 27.17
N GLU A 673 -29.46 -20.73 27.49
CA GLU A 673 -29.55 -22.17 27.30
C GLU A 673 -30.81 -22.53 26.52
N ASN A 674 -30.95 -23.81 26.15
CA ASN A 674 -32.10 -24.35 25.42
C ASN A 674 -32.45 -23.60 24.12
N VAL A 675 -31.42 -23.15 23.40
CA VAL A 675 -31.57 -22.51 22.09
C VAL A 675 -32.18 -23.52 21.10
N LYS A 676 -33.37 -23.23 20.58
CA LYS A 676 -34.06 -24.09 19.58
C LYS A 676 -34.79 -23.21 18.57
N GLY A 677 -35.00 -23.70 17.36
CA GLY A 677 -35.77 -23.01 16.32
C GLY A 677 -35.04 -22.99 14.99
N LYS A 678 -35.69 -22.40 14.00
CA LYS A 678 -35.27 -22.43 12.60
C LYS A 678 -35.31 -21.03 11.98
N ILE A 679 -34.30 -20.68 11.19
CA ILE A 679 -34.21 -19.40 10.47
C ILE A 679 -34.08 -19.65 8.97
N ALA A 680 -35.01 -19.15 8.16
CA ALA A 680 -34.84 -19.12 6.71
C ALA A 680 -34.17 -17.81 6.29
N LEU A 681 -33.07 -17.87 5.53
CA LEU A 681 -32.34 -16.69 5.04
C LEU A 681 -32.38 -16.64 3.51
N ASN A 682 -33.00 -15.59 2.94
CA ASN A 682 -32.88 -15.26 1.53
C ASN A 682 -32.52 -13.77 1.41
N VAL A 683 -31.37 -13.46 0.81
CA VAL A 683 -30.88 -12.09 0.62
C VAL A 683 -30.48 -11.90 -0.83
N GLU A 684 -31.04 -10.88 -1.47
CA GLU A 684 -30.62 -10.39 -2.79
C GLU A 684 -30.10 -8.95 -2.63
N ILE A 685 -28.86 -8.72 -3.08
CA ILE A 685 -28.19 -7.43 -2.97
C ILE A 685 -27.77 -6.98 -4.38
N ASN A 686 -28.28 -5.84 -4.82
CA ASN A 686 -27.84 -5.14 -6.02
C ASN A 686 -27.95 -3.60 -5.82
N GLU A 687 -27.56 -2.81 -6.83
CA GLU A 687 -27.47 -1.34 -6.77
C GLU A 687 -28.78 -0.63 -6.44
N LYS A 688 -29.90 -1.26 -6.82
CA LYS A 688 -31.24 -0.65 -6.78
C LYS A 688 -32.11 -1.25 -5.70
N THR A 689 -31.79 -2.45 -5.23
CA THR A 689 -32.59 -3.21 -4.27
C THR A 689 -31.68 -4.00 -3.34
N GLU A 690 -31.72 -3.63 -2.06
CA GLU A 690 -31.22 -4.44 -0.95
C GLU A 690 -32.46 -5.11 -0.35
N LYS A 691 -32.86 -6.28 -0.87
CA LYS A 691 -34.08 -6.97 -0.44
C LYS A 691 -33.73 -8.29 0.22
N GLY A 692 -34.17 -8.47 1.45
CA GLY A 692 -33.95 -9.69 2.21
C GLY A 692 -35.20 -10.07 2.98
N TYR A 693 -35.35 -11.37 3.21
CA TYR A 693 -36.41 -11.93 4.03
C TYR A 693 -35.78 -12.92 4.99
N ILE A 694 -35.92 -12.65 6.29
CA ILE A 694 -35.61 -13.60 7.35
C ILE A 694 -36.92 -14.03 7.99
N ASN A 695 -37.22 -15.33 7.91
CA ASN A 695 -38.33 -15.89 8.66
C ASN A 695 -37.80 -16.58 9.91
N LEU A 696 -38.27 -16.14 11.07
CA LEU A 696 -38.02 -16.80 12.34
C LEU A 696 -39.12 -17.80 12.62
N GLU A 697 -38.76 -19.05 12.90
CA GLU A 697 -39.71 -20.11 13.21
C GLU A 697 -39.38 -20.78 14.53
N ASN A 698 -40.32 -20.65 15.48
CA ASN A 698 -40.28 -21.32 16.78
C ASN A 698 -38.94 -21.13 17.51
N ILE A 699 -38.43 -19.89 17.52
CA ILE A 699 -37.24 -19.54 18.27
C ILE A 699 -37.58 -19.65 19.76
N ASN A 700 -36.85 -20.50 20.47
CA ASN A 700 -36.93 -20.71 21.90
C ASN A 700 -35.56 -20.43 22.52
N LEU A 701 -35.54 -19.64 23.59
CA LEU A 701 -34.34 -19.26 24.34
C LEU A 701 -34.68 -19.27 25.83
N GLU A 702 -33.80 -19.80 26.67
CA GLU A 702 -33.98 -19.82 28.11
C GLU A 702 -32.78 -19.18 28.80
N SER A 703 -33.00 -18.13 29.59
CA SER A 703 -31.98 -17.60 30.48
C SER A 703 -32.11 -18.25 31.86
N THR A 704 -31.19 -19.14 32.20
CA THR A 704 -31.14 -19.80 33.52
C THR A 704 -30.85 -18.80 34.64
N LYS A 705 -30.05 -17.77 34.36
CA LYS A 705 -29.74 -16.68 35.30
C LYS A 705 -30.93 -15.76 35.57
N ALA A 706 -31.67 -15.35 34.54
CA ALA A 706 -32.78 -14.42 34.68
C ALA A 706 -34.15 -15.10 34.92
N ARG A 707 -34.22 -16.43 34.81
CA ARG A 707 -35.47 -17.22 34.84
C ARG A 707 -36.48 -16.74 33.81
N LEU A 708 -35.99 -16.47 32.59
CA LEU A 708 -36.79 -16.01 31.45
C LEU A 708 -36.76 -17.08 30.36
N LYS A 709 -37.93 -17.53 29.93
CA LYS A 709 -38.13 -18.50 28.86
C LYS A 709 -38.90 -17.82 27.73
N LEU A 710 -38.18 -17.44 26.68
CA LEU A 710 -38.78 -17.00 25.43
C LEU A 710 -39.12 -18.24 24.61
N SER A 711 -40.38 -18.40 24.21
CA SER A 711 -40.83 -19.51 23.37
C SER A 711 -41.66 -19.02 22.19
N ASN A 712 -41.71 -19.83 21.13
CA ASN A 712 -42.48 -19.58 19.91
C ASN A 712 -42.23 -18.22 19.24
N PHE A 713 -41.07 -17.59 19.44
CA PHE A 713 -40.75 -16.31 18.81
C PHE A 713 -40.64 -16.50 17.29
N SER A 714 -41.67 -16.03 16.59
CA SER A 714 -41.88 -16.31 15.17
C SER A 714 -42.42 -15.08 14.44
N GLY A 715 -42.00 -14.95 13.19
CA GLY A 715 -42.50 -13.92 12.29
C GLY A 715 -41.46 -13.43 11.29
N PRO A 716 -41.90 -12.64 10.29
CA PRO A 716 -41.03 -12.14 9.24
C PRO A 716 -40.25 -10.92 9.71
N ILE A 717 -38.97 -10.90 9.34
CA ILE A 717 -38.11 -9.73 9.40
C ILE A 717 -37.76 -9.38 7.94
N ASN A 718 -38.21 -8.20 7.50
CA ASN A 718 -37.99 -7.73 6.14
C ASN A 718 -36.81 -6.76 6.11
N PHE A 719 -35.97 -6.90 5.09
CA PHE A 719 -34.84 -6.02 4.81
C PHE A 719 -35.15 -5.29 3.50
N GLY A 720 -35.20 -3.97 3.53
CA GLY A 720 -35.53 -3.13 2.37
C GLY A 720 -35.08 -1.69 2.61
N GLU A 721 -34.54 -1.02 1.58
CA GLU A 721 -34.20 0.42 1.64
C GLU A 721 -33.26 0.81 2.80
N ARG A 722 -32.31 -0.08 3.18
CA ARG A 722 -31.40 0.09 4.33
C ARG A 722 -32.09 0.10 5.70
N LYS A 723 -33.32 -0.39 5.78
CA LYS A 723 -34.10 -0.55 7.01
C LYS A 723 -34.43 -2.03 7.25
N ILE A 724 -34.39 -2.45 8.50
CA ILE A 724 -34.97 -3.71 8.96
C ILE A 724 -36.31 -3.38 9.60
N ASP A 725 -37.40 -3.80 8.97
CA ASP A 725 -38.73 -3.71 9.58
C ASP A 725 -39.04 -5.02 10.31
N VAL A 726 -39.17 -4.90 11.63
CA VAL A 726 -39.62 -5.97 12.52
C VAL A 726 -41.15 -5.92 12.49
N GLY A 727 -41.77 -6.83 11.72
CA GLY A 727 -43.22 -7.00 11.73
C GLY A 727 -43.74 -7.36 13.13
N ALA A 728 -45.06 -7.50 13.32
CA ALA A 728 -45.64 -7.90 14.62
C ALA A 728 -45.24 -9.34 14.99
N LEU A 729 -44.05 -9.50 15.57
CA LEU A 729 -43.50 -10.77 16.03
C LEU A 729 -44.31 -11.21 17.24
N ARG A 730 -44.77 -12.45 17.19
CA ARG A 730 -45.52 -13.08 18.28
C ARG A 730 -44.60 -14.06 19.00
N ALA A 731 -44.61 -13.99 20.31
CA ALA A 731 -43.85 -14.88 21.16
C ALA A 731 -44.57 -15.11 22.48
N THR A 732 -44.03 -16.01 23.29
CA THR A 732 -44.38 -16.11 24.70
C THR A 732 -43.13 -15.91 25.55
N LEU A 733 -43.21 -15.06 26.56
CA LEU A 733 -42.18 -14.92 27.58
C LEU A 733 -42.74 -15.46 28.90
N ASN A 734 -42.11 -16.47 29.49
CA ASN A 734 -42.62 -17.22 30.64
C ASN A 734 -44.10 -17.63 30.44
N ASP A 735 -44.35 -18.28 29.31
CA ASP A 735 -45.68 -18.78 28.90
C ASP A 735 -46.76 -17.68 28.74
N SER A 736 -46.37 -16.40 28.72
CA SER A 736 -47.26 -15.25 28.60
C SER A 736 -47.10 -14.55 27.24
N PRO A 737 -48.18 -14.09 26.55
CA PRO A 737 -48.07 -13.48 25.23
C PRO A 737 -47.20 -12.21 25.22
N LEU A 738 -46.25 -12.17 24.29
CA LEU A 738 -45.38 -11.04 23.99
C LEU A 738 -45.54 -10.67 22.51
N ILE A 739 -45.82 -9.38 22.26
CA ILE A 739 -45.80 -8.80 20.91
C ILE A 739 -44.59 -7.86 20.84
N VAL A 740 -43.77 -8.03 19.79
CA VAL A 740 -42.64 -7.16 19.49
C VAL A 740 -42.82 -6.61 18.07
N ASP A 741 -42.78 -5.29 17.92
CA ASP A 741 -42.78 -4.62 16.62
C ASP A 741 -41.84 -3.41 16.63
N GLY A 742 -41.41 -2.96 15.45
CA GLY A 742 -40.53 -1.81 15.34
C GLY A 742 -39.60 -1.87 14.15
N PHE A 743 -38.48 -1.16 14.22
CA PHE A 743 -37.49 -1.13 13.15
C PHE A 743 -36.07 -0.92 13.65
N VAL A 744 -35.12 -1.29 12.80
CA VAL A 744 -33.68 -0.97 12.94
C VAL A 744 -33.23 -0.30 11.64
N ASP A 745 -32.58 0.86 11.74
CA ASP A 745 -32.03 1.58 10.60
C ASP A 745 -30.55 1.22 10.43
N LEU A 746 -30.17 0.70 9.26
CA LEU A 746 -28.81 0.32 8.93
C LEU A 746 -28.08 1.40 8.12
N ALA A 747 -28.70 2.56 7.88
CA ALA A 747 -28.09 3.66 7.16
C ALA A 747 -26.77 4.09 7.84
N ASN A 748 -25.68 4.08 7.07
CA ASN A 748 -24.32 4.40 7.52
C ASN A 748 -23.70 3.43 8.54
N ILE A 749 -24.02 2.13 8.50
CA ILE A 749 -23.37 1.11 9.36
C ILE A 749 -21.82 1.17 9.33
N SER A 750 -21.23 1.64 8.23
CA SER A 750 -19.78 1.84 8.09
C SER A 750 -19.20 2.98 8.95
N LYS A 751 -20.03 3.87 9.47
CA LYS A 751 -19.66 5.02 10.33
C LYS A 751 -19.97 4.79 11.81
N LEU A 752 -20.58 3.65 12.17
CA LEU A 752 -20.97 3.35 13.55
C LEU A 752 -19.77 2.91 14.40
N ASP A 753 -19.82 3.23 15.68
CA ASP A 753 -18.86 2.73 16.66
C ASP A 753 -19.13 1.24 16.92
N LYS A 754 -18.19 0.40 16.52
CA LYS A 754 -18.30 -1.06 16.62
C LYS A 754 -18.28 -1.55 18.06
N GLU A 755 -17.80 -0.75 19.01
CA GLU A 755 -17.73 -1.13 20.42
C GLU A 755 -19.03 -0.83 21.20
N ASP A 756 -19.91 0.03 20.67
CA ASP A 756 -21.18 0.41 21.30
C ASP A 756 -22.36 0.48 20.31
N LEU A 757 -22.60 -0.63 19.62
CA LEU A 757 -23.65 -0.75 18.61
C LEU A 757 -25.05 -0.47 19.17
N ILE A 758 -25.33 -0.81 20.43
CA ILE A 758 -26.66 -0.61 21.04
C ILE A 758 -26.99 0.89 21.17
N ARG A 759 -25.98 1.78 21.28
CA ARG A 759 -26.22 3.23 21.34
C ARG A 759 -26.11 3.93 19.99
N THR A 760 -25.28 3.39 19.10
CA THR A 760 -24.97 4.06 17.83
C THR A 760 -25.88 3.62 16.69
N LEU A 761 -26.40 2.40 16.72
CA LEU A 761 -27.33 1.87 15.72
C LEU A 761 -28.73 2.47 15.94
N PRO A 762 -29.30 3.25 15.01
CA PRO A 762 -30.65 3.79 15.23
C PRO A 762 -31.70 2.67 15.18
N TYR A 763 -32.51 2.55 16.24
CA TYR A 763 -33.61 1.58 16.28
C TYR A 763 -34.74 2.07 17.18
N LYS A 764 -35.93 1.49 16.98
CA LYS A 764 -37.09 1.65 17.86
C LYS A 764 -37.85 0.33 17.93
N LEU A 765 -37.90 -0.27 19.12
CA LEU A 765 -38.58 -1.53 19.38
C LEU A 765 -39.65 -1.34 20.45
N HIS A 766 -40.86 -1.79 20.15
CA HIS A 766 -42.03 -1.76 21.02
C HIS A 766 -42.31 -3.17 21.54
N PHE A 767 -42.45 -3.29 22.86
CA PHE A 767 -42.73 -4.54 23.56
C PHE A 767 -44.05 -4.39 24.31
N LYS A 768 -45.01 -5.27 24.01
CA LYS A 768 -46.31 -5.29 24.69
C LYS A 768 -46.58 -6.66 25.30
N MET A 769 -46.80 -6.66 26.62
CA MET A 769 -47.11 -7.86 27.38
C MET A 769 -48.34 -7.61 28.27
N ASN A 770 -49.38 -8.41 28.06
CA ASN A 770 -50.61 -8.36 28.85
C ASN A 770 -50.65 -9.53 29.83
N ASN A 771 -50.81 -9.25 31.13
CA ASN A 771 -50.97 -10.26 32.19
C ASN A 771 -49.86 -11.32 32.21
N PHE A 772 -48.60 -10.90 32.15
CA PHE A 772 -47.49 -11.83 32.24
C PHE A 772 -47.22 -12.26 33.67
N ASN A 773 -46.90 -13.54 33.82
CA ASN A 773 -46.54 -14.13 35.10
C ASN A 773 -45.01 -14.27 35.20
N TYR A 774 -44.44 -13.73 36.26
CA TYR A 774 -43.03 -13.88 36.61
C TYR A 774 -42.94 -14.60 37.96
N PHE A 775 -42.20 -15.70 38.00
CA PHE A 775 -41.99 -16.48 39.21
C PHE A 775 -40.50 -16.70 39.42
N TYR A 776 -39.98 -16.20 40.53
CA TYR A 776 -38.66 -16.52 41.03
C TYR A 776 -38.84 -17.33 42.33
N PRO A 777 -38.47 -18.63 42.35
CA PRO A 777 -38.69 -19.50 43.49
C PRO A 777 -38.18 -18.89 44.79
N GLU A 778 -38.98 -18.97 45.85
CA GLU A 778 -38.65 -18.49 47.20
C GLU A 778 -38.46 -16.97 47.32
N VAL A 779 -38.61 -16.18 46.24
CA VAL A 779 -38.36 -14.73 46.25
C VAL A 779 -39.60 -13.92 45.86
N ILE A 780 -40.15 -14.13 44.66
CA ILE A 780 -41.29 -13.33 44.18
C ILE A 780 -42.16 -14.11 43.20
N LYS A 781 -43.48 -13.95 43.34
CA LYS A 781 -44.49 -14.30 42.34
C LYS A 781 -45.19 -13.01 41.92
N LEU A 782 -45.18 -12.68 40.64
CA LEU A 782 -45.68 -11.42 40.10
C LEU A 782 -46.55 -11.70 38.87
N SER A 783 -47.73 -11.08 38.82
CA SER A 783 -48.54 -10.93 37.62
C SER A 783 -48.60 -9.45 37.26
N ALA A 784 -48.19 -9.08 36.04
CA ALA A 784 -48.13 -7.68 35.61
C ALA A 784 -48.46 -7.48 34.13
N SER A 785 -48.71 -6.24 33.74
CA SER A 785 -48.74 -5.81 32.35
C SER A 785 -47.66 -4.76 32.11
N THR A 786 -47.06 -4.76 30.93
CA THR A 786 -46.04 -3.77 30.56
C THR A 786 -46.15 -3.39 29.09
N GLU A 787 -46.00 -2.10 28.82
CA GLU A 787 -45.75 -1.57 27.49
C GLU A 787 -44.44 -0.78 27.55
N LEU A 788 -43.43 -1.26 26.83
CA LEU A 788 -42.05 -0.78 26.90
C LEU A 788 -41.57 -0.44 25.49
N THR A 789 -41.01 0.76 25.32
CA THR A 789 -40.33 1.15 24.08
C THR A 789 -38.85 1.34 24.36
N ILE A 790 -38.01 0.74 23.52
CA ILE A 790 -36.56 0.81 23.59
C ILE A 790 -36.06 1.41 22.28
N THR A 791 -35.30 2.50 22.38
CA THR A 791 -34.52 3.06 21.27
C THR A 791 -33.04 2.99 21.57
N ASN A 792 -32.20 3.39 20.62
CA ASN A 792 -30.77 3.57 20.86
C ASN A 792 -30.47 4.80 21.74
N GLU A 793 -31.46 5.68 21.94
CA GLU A 793 -31.35 6.91 22.70
C GLU A 793 -31.95 6.80 24.10
N GLU A 794 -33.04 6.06 24.29
CA GLU A 794 -33.79 6.02 25.55
C GLU A 794 -34.65 4.75 25.70
N VAL A 795 -35.06 4.48 26.95
CA VAL A 795 -35.99 3.41 27.33
C VAL A 795 -37.15 4.01 28.10
N TYR A 796 -38.37 3.86 27.61
CA TYR A 796 -39.55 4.40 28.30
C TYR A 796 -40.75 3.47 28.27
N GLY A 797 -41.60 3.55 29.31
CA GLY A 797 -42.77 2.71 29.41
C GLY A 797 -43.32 2.57 30.82
N ASN A 798 -44.07 1.50 31.06
CA ASN A 798 -44.68 1.23 32.35
C ASN A 798 -44.64 -0.24 32.77
N LEU A 799 -44.80 -0.47 34.08
CA LEU A 799 -45.10 -1.76 34.68
C LEU A 799 -46.30 -1.60 35.60
N ILE A 800 -47.39 -2.28 35.26
CA ILE A 800 -48.62 -2.31 36.04
C ILE A 800 -48.67 -3.67 36.74
N VAL A 801 -48.37 -3.67 38.03
CA VAL A 801 -48.42 -4.86 38.90
C VAL A 801 -49.88 -5.17 39.24
N LYS A 802 -50.38 -6.29 38.73
CA LYS A 802 -51.77 -6.73 38.93
C LYS A 802 -51.99 -7.53 40.19
N ASP A 803 -51.02 -8.36 40.52
CA ASP A 803 -50.99 -9.18 41.73
C ASP A 803 -49.54 -9.58 41.99
N ALA A 804 -49.09 -9.59 43.24
CA ALA A 804 -47.73 -10.01 43.56
C ALA A 804 -47.61 -10.51 45.00
N THR A 805 -46.77 -11.50 45.21
CA THR A 805 -46.35 -11.97 46.53
C THR A 805 -44.83 -12.03 46.59
N ILE A 806 -44.24 -11.38 47.59
CA ILE A 806 -42.79 -11.39 47.85
C ILE A 806 -42.52 -12.24 49.08
N TYR A 807 -41.75 -13.31 48.90
CA TYR A 807 -41.44 -14.30 49.92
C TYR A 807 -40.06 -14.08 50.57
N ASP A 808 -39.12 -13.44 49.85
CA ASP A 808 -37.79 -13.10 50.36
C ASP A 808 -37.18 -11.95 49.55
N ILE A 809 -36.09 -11.36 50.03
CA ILE A 809 -35.23 -10.44 49.28
C ILE A 809 -33.99 -11.23 48.84
N PRO A 810 -33.68 -11.30 47.53
CA PRO A 810 -32.61 -12.15 47.03
C PRO A 810 -31.25 -11.71 47.60
N ASN A 811 -30.65 -12.55 48.46
CA ASN A 811 -29.48 -12.18 49.26
C ASN A 811 -28.12 -12.28 48.55
N ASN A 812 -28.00 -12.86 47.34
CA ASN A 812 -26.66 -13.18 46.81
C ASN A 812 -26.44 -13.29 45.29
N TYR A 813 -27.34 -12.82 44.40
CA TYR A 813 -27.10 -13.01 42.95
C TYR A 813 -27.10 -11.76 42.07
N TYR A 814 -27.58 -10.60 42.54
CA TYR A 814 -27.33 -9.30 41.91
C TYR A 814 -27.12 -8.26 43.01
N ARG A 815 -25.91 -7.71 43.09
CA ARG A 815 -25.37 -6.97 44.24
C ARG A 815 -25.80 -5.50 44.35
N ASP A 816 -26.80 -5.02 43.58
CA ASP A 816 -26.77 -3.60 43.19
C ASP A 816 -28.00 -2.71 43.51
N PHE A 817 -29.14 -3.21 44.04
CA PHE A 817 -30.26 -2.30 44.37
C PHE A 817 -30.80 -2.40 45.80
N PHE A 818 -31.08 -3.59 46.33
CA PHE A 818 -31.59 -3.72 47.71
C PHE A 818 -30.46 -3.70 48.77
N SER A 819 -29.25 -4.11 48.39
CA SER A 819 -28.02 -3.92 49.15
C SER A 819 -27.71 -2.43 49.42
N LEU A 820 -28.09 -1.54 48.49
CA LEU A 820 -27.93 -0.09 48.60
C LEU A 820 -28.75 0.53 49.73
N ILE A 821 -30.03 0.16 49.81
CA ILE A 821 -30.94 0.63 50.86
C ILE A 821 -30.38 0.20 52.22
N ARG A 822 -29.87 -1.03 52.30
CA ARG A 822 -29.24 -1.60 53.50
C ARG A 822 -27.92 -0.90 53.89
N GLU A 823 -27.10 -0.45 52.93
CA GLU A 823 -25.84 0.26 53.21
C GLU A 823 -26.04 1.77 53.50
N GLN A 824 -27.04 2.43 52.88
CA GLN A 824 -27.47 3.79 53.23
C GLN A 824 -27.89 3.91 54.70
N LEU A 825 -28.70 2.96 55.18
CA LEU A 825 -29.10 2.86 56.59
C LEU A 825 -27.90 2.63 57.55
N ARG A 826 -26.76 2.14 57.03
CA ARG A 826 -25.56 1.80 57.80
C ARG A 826 -24.57 2.97 57.94
N LYS A 827 -24.60 3.96 57.03
CA LYS A 827 -23.62 5.07 56.93
C LYS A 827 -23.53 6.01 58.15
N ARG A 828 -24.44 5.96 59.13
CA ARG A 828 -24.31 6.71 60.39
C ARG A 828 -23.63 5.97 61.55
N ARG A 829 -23.30 4.68 61.42
CA ARG A 829 -22.59 3.96 62.50
C ARG A 829 -21.14 4.43 62.71
N THR A 830 -20.56 5.24 61.82
CA THR A 830 -19.11 5.49 61.78
C THR A 830 -18.67 6.94 61.99
N ASP A 831 -19.58 7.91 62.10
CA ASP A 831 -19.20 9.33 62.25
C ASP A 831 -19.25 9.87 63.68
N VAL A 832 -19.61 9.05 64.69
CA VAL A 832 -19.47 9.43 66.10
C VAL A 832 -18.74 8.33 66.88
N ALA A 833 -17.45 8.59 67.14
CA ALA A 833 -16.56 8.02 68.14
C ALA A 833 -16.58 6.48 68.37
N LEU A 834 -15.87 5.74 67.51
CA LEU A 834 -15.16 4.52 67.92
C LEU A 834 -13.70 4.64 67.45
N ASN A 835 -12.81 4.97 68.38
CA ASN A 835 -11.38 4.91 68.18
C ASN A 835 -10.95 3.44 68.04
N ASN A 836 -10.07 3.19 67.06
CA ASN A 836 -9.28 1.97 66.83
C ASN A 836 -9.96 0.82 66.04
N ASN A 837 -10.15 1.03 64.73
CA ASN A 837 -9.88 0.08 63.62
C ASN A 837 -10.34 0.69 62.28
N LYS A 838 -9.62 1.70 61.78
CA LYS A 838 -9.86 2.33 60.48
C LYS A 838 -8.91 1.72 59.44
N ASP A 839 -9.45 1.15 58.35
CA ASP A 839 -8.98 1.36 56.96
C ASP A 839 -9.48 0.33 55.92
N LYS A 840 -9.96 -0.86 56.31
CA LYS A 840 -10.43 -1.85 55.32
C LYS A 840 -11.90 -1.67 54.89
N GLN A 841 -12.81 -1.34 55.81
CA GLN A 841 -14.25 -1.31 55.51
C GLN A 841 -14.67 -0.09 54.67
N ALA A 842 -14.18 1.11 55.01
CA ALA A 842 -14.53 2.36 54.31
C ALA A 842 -13.99 2.43 52.86
N LYS A 843 -12.92 1.67 52.55
CA LYS A 843 -12.37 1.55 51.20
C LYS A 843 -13.29 0.73 50.29
N THR A 844 -13.79 -0.41 50.79
CA THR A 844 -14.79 -1.24 50.09
C THR A 844 -16.11 -0.51 49.83
N ASP A 845 -16.52 0.41 50.70
CA ASP A 845 -17.79 1.12 50.56
C ASP A 845 -17.72 2.24 49.49
N LYS A 846 -16.57 2.91 49.35
CA LYS A 846 -16.32 3.85 48.24
C LYS A 846 -16.20 3.12 46.90
N GLU A 847 -15.47 2.01 46.88
CA GLU A 847 -15.29 1.19 45.66
C GLU A 847 -16.64 0.67 45.12
N LYS A 848 -17.55 0.20 46.01
CA LYS A 848 -18.91 -0.20 45.61
C LYS A 848 -19.72 0.96 45.04
N VAL A 849 -19.74 2.13 45.70
CA VAL A 849 -20.45 3.33 45.19
C VAL A 849 -19.91 3.76 43.83
N GLU A 850 -18.60 3.66 43.62
CA GLU A 850 -17.96 3.99 42.36
C GLU A 850 -18.24 2.94 41.27
N GLU A 851 -18.28 1.65 41.60
CA GLU A 851 -18.71 0.57 40.73
C GLU A 851 -20.17 0.73 40.28
N MET A 852 -21.06 1.16 41.18
CA MET A 852 -22.45 1.46 40.84
C MET A 852 -22.59 2.73 40.01
N LYS A 853 -21.82 3.80 40.29
CA LYS A 853 -21.76 4.97 39.41
C LYS A 853 -21.29 4.57 38.00
N LYS A 854 -20.37 3.60 37.88
CA LYS A 854 -19.97 3.02 36.58
C LYS A 854 -21.11 2.27 35.89
N VAL A 855 -21.91 1.47 36.62
CA VAL A 855 -23.09 0.79 36.06
C VAL A 855 -24.16 1.78 35.61
N LEU A 856 -24.52 2.75 36.46
CA LEU A 856 -25.49 3.80 36.15
C LEU A 856 -25.02 4.67 34.96
N ASN A 857 -23.73 4.99 34.86
CA ASN A 857 -23.18 5.72 33.70
C ASN A 857 -23.34 4.96 32.37
N LYS A 858 -23.44 3.63 32.43
CA LYS A 858 -23.66 2.76 31.25
C LYS A 858 -25.12 2.49 30.94
N LEU A 859 -26.06 2.93 31.77
CA LEU A 859 -27.48 2.82 31.47
C LEU A 859 -27.90 3.87 30.41
N MET A 860 -28.88 3.52 29.60
CA MET A 860 -29.53 4.49 28.70
C MET A 860 -30.34 5.49 29.51
N PRO A 861 -30.68 6.66 28.94
CA PRO A 861 -31.81 7.45 29.42
C PRO A 861 -33.03 6.57 29.68
N ILE A 862 -33.66 6.71 30.84
CA ILE A 862 -34.83 5.92 31.27
C ILE A 862 -35.95 6.88 31.67
N ASP A 863 -37.19 6.53 31.33
CA ASP A 863 -38.43 7.12 31.86
C ASP A 863 -39.47 6.02 32.07
N PHE A 864 -39.58 5.51 33.29
CA PHE A 864 -40.29 4.26 33.57
C PHE A 864 -41.18 4.35 34.81
N VAL A 865 -42.47 4.08 34.61
CA VAL A 865 -43.49 4.17 35.66
C VAL A 865 -43.86 2.78 36.21
N VAL A 866 -43.81 2.60 37.52
CA VAL A 866 -44.22 1.37 38.22
C VAL A 866 -45.42 1.67 39.09
N ARG A 867 -46.54 0.97 38.86
CA ARG A 867 -47.78 1.12 39.63
C ARG A 867 -48.40 -0.22 40.01
N THR A 868 -49.08 -0.25 41.14
CA THR A 868 -49.86 -1.41 41.60
C THR A 868 -51.36 -1.21 41.37
N GLU A 869 -52.03 -2.15 40.67
CA GLU A 869 -53.51 -2.26 40.65
C GLU A 869 -54.04 -2.91 41.93
N LYS A 870 -53.35 -3.95 42.42
CA LYS A 870 -53.59 -4.58 43.73
C LYS A 870 -52.33 -4.48 44.57
N PRO A 871 -52.44 -4.41 45.92
CA PRO A 871 -51.27 -4.37 46.77
C PRO A 871 -50.40 -5.60 46.56
N ILE A 872 -49.10 -5.39 46.59
CA ILE A 872 -48.09 -6.44 46.66
C ILE A 872 -48.14 -7.04 48.06
N LEU A 873 -48.41 -8.34 48.16
CA LEU A 873 -48.35 -9.08 49.42
C LEU A 873 -46.89 -9.34 49.79
N ILE A 874 -46.43 -8.82 50.91
CA ILE A 874 -45.16 -9.18 51.53
C ILE A 874 -45.45 -10.29 52.52
N ASP A 875 -44.78 -11.43 52.39
CA ASP A 875 -44.95 -12.62 53.23
C ASP A 875 -43.58 -13.29 53.43
N MET A 876 -42.74 -12.64 54.24
CA MET A 876 -41.33 -12.99 54.43
C MET A 876 -41.08 -13.61 55.80
N ASP A 877 -40.63 -14.86 55.83
CA ASP A 877 -40.45 -15.68 57.04
C ASP A 877 -38.98 -15.80 57.53
N ASN A 878 -38.07 -15.05 56.91
CA ASN A 878 -36.64 -15.07 57.25
C ASN A 878 -35.90 -13.77 56.86
N PHE A 879 -36.52 -12.61 57.08
CA PHE A 879 -35.98 -11.34 56.58
C PHE A 879 -34.58 -11.02 57.15
N ASN A 880 -34.37 -11.10 58.47
CA ASN A 880 -33.04 -11.15 59.10
C ASN A 880 -33.09 -11.67 60.55
N ILE A 881 -31.94 -11.79 61.22
CA ILE A 881 -31.83 -12.31 62.61
C ILE A 881 -32.63 -11.47 63.63
N ALA A 882 -32.66 -10.14 63.46
CA ALA A 882 -33.35 -9.24 64.38
C ALA A 882 -34.85 -9.13 64.08
N VAL A 883 -35.21 -9.22 62.79
CA VAL A 883 -36.57 -9.15 62.27
C VAL A 883 -36.85 -10.43 61.50
N PRO A 884 -37.32 -11.49 62.17
CA PRO A 884 -37.44 -12.82 61.57
C PRO A 884 -38.58 -12.92 60.56
N GLU A 885 -39.66 -12.17 60.77
CA GLU A 885 -40.90 -12.29 60.00
C GLU A 885 -41.47 -10.90 59.69
N ILE A 886 -41.91 -10.70 58.44
CA ILE A 886 -42.55 -9.49 57.93
C ILE A 886 -43.73 -9.90 57.05
N TYR A 887 -44.91 -9.39 57.37
CA TYR A 887 -46.11 -9.53 56.57
C TYR A 887 -46.74 -8.17 56.28
N GLY A 888 -47.32 -7.96 55.09
CA GLY A 888 -48.07 -6.73 54.81
C GLY A 888 -48.50 -6.52 53.36
N LYS A 889 -49.34 -5.51 53.11
CA LYS A 889 -49.84 -5.11 51.79
C LYS A 889 -49.18 -3.81 51.32
N LEU A 890 -48.31 -3.88 50.31
CA LEU A 890 -47.54 -2.76 49.78
C LEU A 890 -48.16 -2.19 48.49
N TYR A 891 -48.53 -0.91 48.53
CA TYR A 891 -48.96 -0.12 47.37
C TYR A 891 -47.77 0.69 46.84
N VAL A 892 -47.61 0.76 45.53
CA VAL A 892 -46.47 1.43 44.87
C VAL A 892 -46.97 2.31 43.73
N ASP A 893 -46.57 3.58 43.73
CA ASP A 893 -46.63 4.48 42.57
C ASP A 893 -45.32 5.24 42.47
N LEU A 894 -44.41 4.77 41.61
CA LEU A 894 -43.06 5.28 41.47
C LEU A 894 -42.76 5.57 40.00
N ASN A 895 -42.08 6.69 39.75
CA ASN A 895 -41.46 7.01 38.47
C ASN A 895 -39.93 6.99 38.62
N LEU A 896 -39.26 6.25 37.74
CA LEU A 896 -37.81 6.20 37.60
C LEU A 896 -37.42 6.94 36.31
N ASN A 897 -36.76 8.09 36.43
CA ASN A 897 -36.31 8.86 35.27
C ASN A 897 -34.85 9.31 35.37
N GLY A 898 -34.18 9.53 34.24
CA GLY A 898 -32.85 10.15 34.24
C GLY A 898 -31.92 9.70 33.12
N LYS A 899 -30.71 10.26 33.09
CA LYS A 899 -29.69 10.00 32.07
C LYS A 899 -28.27 10.24 32.56
N LYS A 900 -27.28 9.61 31.90
CA LYS A 900 -25.84 9.84 32.12
C LYS A 900 -25.43 9.70 33.60
N GLY A 901 -25.84 8.61 34.24
CA GLY A 901 -25.52 8.33 35.64
C GLY A 901 -26.31 9.11 36.68
N LYS A 902 -27.22 10.01 36.28
CA LYS A 902 -28.14 10.74 37.17
C LYS A 902 -29.56 10.23 36.97
N TYR A 903 -29.97 9.28 37.81
CA TYR A 903 -31.29 8.66 37.79
C TYR A 903 -32.03 8.96 39.09
N TYR A 904 -33.29 9.34 39.01
CA TYR A 904 -34.11 9.81 40.11
C TYR A 904 -35.31 8.90 40.28
N ILE A 905 -35.69 8.65 41.54
CA ILE A 905 -36.93 7.97 41.90
C ILE A 905 -37.84 9.03 42.51
N THR A 906 -39.04 9.17 41.98
CA THR A 906 -40.08 10.06 42.50
C THR A 906 -41.38 9.31 42.69
N GLY A 907 -42.18 9.64 43.70
CA GLY A 907 -43.46 9.00 43.98
C GLY A 907 -43.56 8.53 45.43
N GLU A 908 -44.45 7.57 45.69
CA GLU A 908 -44.70 7.07 47.04
C GLU A 908 -44.95 5.56 47.08
N SER A 909 -44.64 4.97 48.23
CA SER A 909 -45.00 3.58 48.54
C SER A 909 -45.58 3.49 49.94
N GLU A 910 -46.71 2.81 50.08
CA GLU A 910 -47.45 2.70 51.35
C GLU A 910 -47.67 1.23 51.72
N LEU A 911 -47.27 0.85 52.93
CA LEU A 911 -47.48 -0.46 53.53
C LEU A 911 -48.63 -0.39 54.54
N LYS A 912 -49.64 -1.25 54.36
CA LYS A 912 -50.85 -1.38 55.18
C LYS A 912 -51.04 -2.81 55.68
N GLU A 913 -51.87 -2.96 56.72
CA GLU A 913 -52.24 -4.26 57.31
C GLU A 913 -51.02 -5.15 57.61
N ALA A 914 -49.94 -4.51 58.06
CA ALA A 914 -48.64 -5.15 58.16
C ALA A 914 -48.30 -5.46 59.62
N TYR A 915 -47.48 -6.47 59.81
CA TYR A 915 -46.81 -6.71 61.09
C TYR A 915 -45.41 -7.23 60.84
N PHE A 916 -44.53 -7.02 61.80
CA PHE A 916 -43.24 -7.70 61.83
C PHE A 916 -42.85 -8.00 63.26
N PHE A 917 -41.93 -8.94 63.43
CA PHE A 917 -41.37 -9.24 64.74
C PHE A 917 -40.02 -8.56 64.92
N VAL A 918 -39.74 -7.99 66.09
CA VAL A 918 -38.36 -7.63 66.51
C VAL A 918 -38.02 -8.49 67.71
N GLY A 919 -37.09 -9.44 67.52
CA GLY A 919 -36.92 -10.53 68.47
C GLY A 919 -38.20 -11.36 68.57
N THR A 920 -38.77 -11.48 69.78
CA THR A 920 -40.04 -12.18 70.07
C THR A 920 -41.24 -11.23 70.22
N ASN A 921 -41.08 -9.94 69.88
CA ASN A 921 -42.12 -8.93 70.07
C ASN A 921 -42.77 -8.55 68.74
N GLU A 922 -44.11 -8.56 68.70
CA GLU A 922 -44.91 -8.27 67.51
C GLU A 922 -45.17 -6.76 67.38
N PHE A 923 -44.70 -6.16 66.29
CA PHE A 923 -44.99 -4.80 65.89
C PHE A 923 -46.13 -4.85 64.88
N LYS A 924 -47.32 -4.42 65.29
CA LYS A 924 -48.46 -4.24 64.38
C LYS A 924 -48.30 -2.89 63.71
N VAL A 925 -48.04 -2.88 62.41
CA VAL A 925 -47.82 -1.68 61.62
C VAL A 925 -49.17 -1.05 61.32
N ASP A 926 -49.34 0.13 61.89
CA ASP A 926 -50.51 0.96 61.76
C ASP A 926 -50.53 1.69 60.42
N ARG A 927 -49.36 2.21 60.00
CA ARG A 927 -49.11 2.79 58.68
C ARG A 927 -47.60 2.87 58.44
N ALA A 928 -47.12 2.51 57.25
CA ALA A 928 -45.78 2.89 56.83
C ALA A 928 -45.81 3.52 55.43
N LEU A 929 -45.33 4.75 55.30
CA LEU A 929 -45.28 5.50 54.05
C LEU A 929 -43.85 5.94 53.78
N ALA A 930 -43.37 5.71 52.57
CA ALA A 930 -42.13 6.27 52.05
C ALA A 930 -42.43 7.21 50.88
N VAL A 931 -42.04 8.47 51.02
CA VAL A 931 -42.24 9.51 50.00
C VAL A 931 -40.89 9.89 49.40
N PHE A 932 -40.78 9.71 48.09
CA PHE A 932 -39.62 10.05 47.26
C PHE A 932 -39.91 11.37 46.54
N ASN A 933 -39.60 12.49 47.19
CA ASN A 933 -39.82 13.85 46.66
C ASN A 933 -38.52 14.66 46.49
N GLU A 934 -37.37 14.00 46.62
CA GLU A 934 -36.06 14.65 46.53
C GLU A 934 -35.45 14.51 45.13
N ASN A 935 -34.79 15.58 44.65
CA ASN A 935 -34.07 15.56 43.38
C ASN A 935 -32.63 15.03 43.57
N VAL A 936 -32.50 13.85 44.19
CA VAL A 936 -31.22 13.21 44.51
C VAL A 936 -31.04 11.96 43.64
N PRO A 937 -29.93 11.84 42.90
CA PRO A 937 -29.74 10.70 42.01
C PRO A 937 -29.39 9.43 42.79
N LEU A 938 -29.79 8.28 42.28
CA LEU A 938 -29.32 6.97 42.73
C LEU A 938 -27.77 6.92 42.71
N PRO A 939 -27.12 6.28 43.70
CA PRO A 939 -27.70 5.57 44.84
C PRO A 939 -27.95 6.44 46.09
N GLU A 940 -27.89 7.76 45.99
CA GLU A 940 -27.86 8.70 47.13
C GLU A 940 -29.25 9.03 47.71
N ILE A 941 -30.28 8.23 47.41
CA ILE A 941 -31.68 8.46 47.79
C ILE A 941 -31.89 8.56 49.32
N ASN A 942 -32.72 9.51 49.74
CA ASN A 942 -33.04 9.75 51.15
C ASN A 942 -34.53 10.09 51.33
N PRO A 943 -35.42 9.10 51.15
CA PRO A 943 -36.86 9.35 51.21
C PRO A 943 -37.31 9.81 52.60
N ASN A 944 -38.46 10.49 52.65
CA ASN A 944 -39.16 10.76 53.90
C ASN A 944 -39.93 9.50 54.31
N ILE A 945 -39.67 9.02 55.52
CA ILE A 945 -40.33 7.85 56.10
C ILE A 945 -41.29 8.33 57.18
N PHE A 946 -42.50 7.78 57.13
CA PHE A 946 -43.48 7.83 58.20
C PHE A 946 -43.82 6.40 58.57
N PHE A 947 -43.63 6.02 59.82
CA PHE A 947 -43.88 4.67 60.30
C PHE A 947 -44.58 4.76 61.65
N GLU A 948 -45.71 4.08 61.78
CA GLU A 948 -46.44 3.94 63.03
C GLU A 948 -46.68 2.47 63.31
N SER A 949 -46.55 2.09 64.58
CA SER A 949 -46.82 0.74 65.02
C SER A 949 -47.32 0.70 66.47
N THR A 950 -48.09 -0.34 66.75
CA THR A 950 -48.55 -0.70 68.09
C THR A 950 -47.92 -2.03 68.50
N ILE A 951 -47.43 -2.10 69.73
CA ILE A 951 -46.63 -3.21 70.26
C ILE A 951 -47.19 -3.60 71.64
N GLU A 952 -47.32 -4.89 71.93
CA GLU A 952 -47.83 -5.37 73.22
C GLU A 952 -46.72 -6.13 73.98
N MET A 953 -46.28 -5.57 75.11
CA MET A 953 -45.18 -6.07 75.96
C MET A 953 -45.58 -5.96 77.43
N ASP A 954 -45.25 -6.96 78.26
CA ASP A 954 -45.56 -6.99 79.70
C ASP A 954 -47.01 -6.63 80.06
N ASP A 955 -47.98 -7.08 79.24
CA ASP A 955 -49.41 -6.78 79.37
C ASP A 955 -49.78 -5.28 79.26
N GLU A 956 -48.88 -4.46 78.67
CA GLU A 956 -49.12 -3.06 78.29
C GLU A 956 -49.03 -2.86 76.77
N GLU A 957 -49.70 -1.83 76.26
CA GLU A 957 -49.65 -1.42 74.85
C GLU A 957 -48.76 -0.18 74.68
N TYR A 958 -47.76 -0.31 73.82
CA TYR A 958 -46.82 0.73 73.43
C TYR A 958 -47.11 1.16 71.98
N TYR A 959 -47.12 2.46 71.72
CA TYR A 959 -47.19 3.04 70.38
C TYR A 959 -45.81 3.58 70.02
N PHE A 960 -45.23 3.03 68.96
CA PHE A 960 -43.95 3.45 68.41
C PHE A 960 -44.17 4.10 67.05
N SER A 961 -43.79 5.36 66.92
CA SER A 961 -43.79 6.06 65.64
C SER A 961 -42.40 6.58 65.30
N THR A 962 -42.07 6.59 64.00
CA THR A 962 -40.89 7.25 63.48
C THR A 962 -41.25 8.13 62.31
N ILE A 963 -40.72 9.35 62.30
CA ILE A 963 -40.94 10.31 61.23
C ILE A 963 -39.64 11.03 60.88
N GLY A 964 -39.45 11.29 59.58
CA GLY A 964 -38.36 12.10 59.05
C GLY A 964 -37.68 11.44 57.87
N ARG A 965 -36.58 12.05 57.42
CA ARG A 965 -35.72 11.46 56.38
C ARG A 965 -35.07 10.19 56.90
N VAL A 966 -34.82 9.21 56.02
CA VAL A 966 -34.11 7.97 56.39
C VAL A 966 -32.83 8.22 57.20
N ASN A 967 -32.05 9.26 56.85
CA ASN A 967 -30.83 9.61 57.56
C ASN A 967 -31.03 10.50 58.81
N GLN A 968 -32.24 10.93 59.14
CA GLN A 968 -32.59 11.83 60.25
C GLN A 968 -33.93 11.41 60.89
N LEU A 969 -34.10 10.12 61.16
CA LEU A 969 -35.34 9.58 61.73
C LEU A 969 -35.46 9.94 63.21
N ARG A 970 -36.57 10.56 63.59
CA ARG A 970 -36.96 10.75 64.99
C ARG A 970 -37.90 9.64 65.39
N TYR A 971 -37.80 9.17 66.63
CA TYR A 971 -38.71 8.17 67.18
C TYR A 971 -39.49 8.75 68.36
N GLU A 972 -40.68 8.19 68.57
CA GLU A 972 -41.54 8.44 69.71
C GLU A 972 -42.10 7.11 70.21
N ILE A 973 -41.99 6.87 71.50
CA ILE A 973 -42.61 5.74 72.21
C ILE A 973 -43.61 6.32 73.21
N SER A 974 -44.86 5.88 73.14
CA SER A 974 -45.87 6.21 74.15
C SER A 974 -46.55 4.96 74.68
N SER A 975 -46.93 4.97 75.96
CA SER A 975 -47.80 3.97 76.57
C SER A 975 -49.06 4.66 77.10
N ARG A 976 -49.93 3.92 77.80
CA ARG A 976 -51.12 4.52 78.47
C ARG A 976 -50.76 5.51 79.58
N THR A 977 -49.56 5.43 80.15
CA THR A 977 -49.18 6.12 81.39
C THR A 977 -48.10 7.18 81.20
N ALA A 978 -47.29 7.12 80.14
CA ALA A 978 -46.33 8.19 79.79
C ALA A 978 -45.84 8.12 78.32
N LYS A 979 -45.06 9.11 77.90
CA LYS A 979 -44.56 9.31 76.53
C LYS A 979 -43.10 9.78 76.55
N VAL A 980 -42.27 9.22 75.66
CA VAL A 980 -40.84 9.52 75.49
C VAL A 980 -40.48 9.57 74.01
N GLY A 981 -39.53 10.41 73.61
CA GLY A 981 -39.08 10.49 72.22
C GLY A 981 -37.65 11.00 72.10
N GLY A 982 -37.01 10.78 70.94
CA GLY A 982 -35.62 11.15 70.70
C GLY A 982 -35.16 10.91 69.26
N ASP A 983 -33.86 11.10 69.01
CA ASP A 983 -33.24 10.77 67.72
C ASP A 983 -32.93 9.26 67.66
N LEU A 984 -33.42 8.56 66.64
CA LEU A 984 -33.21 7.12 66.47
C LEU A 984 -31.73 6.80 66.22
N SER A 985 -30.96 7.76 65.72
CA SER A 985 -29.52 7.67 65.53
C SER A 985 -28.76 7.52 66.86
N ALA A 986 -29.22 8.20 67.92
CA ALA A 986 -28.55 8.20 69.23
C ALA A 986 -28.66 6.85 69.95
N LEU A 987 -29.79 6.15 69.74
CA LEU A 987 -30.08 4.80 70.24
C LEU A 987 -29.11 3.71 69.74
N ILE A 988 -28.48 3.93 68.59
CA ILE A 988 -27.71 2.90 67.86
C ILE A 988 -26.19 3.02 68.12
N VAL A 989 -25.70 4.20 68.57
CA VAL A 989 -24.27 4.54 68.51
C VAL A 989 -23.54 4.45 69.86
N ASN A 990 -24.16 4.80 71.00
CA ASN A 990 -23.57 4.57 72.33
C ASN A 990 -24.59 4.83 73.47
N PRO A 991 -24.99 3.83 74.28
CA PRO A 991 -25.93 4.05 75.38
C PRO A 991 -25.36 4.86 76.56
N ASN A 992 -24.03 5.10 76.60
CA ASN A 992 -23.34 5.81 77.68
C ASN A 992 -22.95 7.26 77.33
N ALA A 993 -23.56 7.88 76.32
CA ALA A 993 -23.31 9.28 76.00
C ALA A 993 -24.20 10.20 76.88
N ASP A 994 -23.59 10.80 77.91
CA ASP A 994 -24.27 11.60 78.95
C ASP A 994 -25.03 12.85 78.43
N ASP A 995 -24.79 13.33 77.20
CA ASP A 995 -25.24 14.69 76.82
C ASP A 995 -26.39 14.79 75.79
N ASN A 996 -26.93 13.69 75.22
CA ASN A 996 -27.98 13.81 74.17
C ASN A 996 -29.06 12.71 74.16
N ILE A 997 -29.14 11.86 75.19
CA ILE A 997 -30.15 10.78 75.25
C ILE A 997 -31.45 11.24 75.95
N TYR A 998 -31.43 12.37 76.67
CA TYR A 998 -32.59 12.85 77.43
C TYR A 998 -33.00 14.26 77.01
N ALA A 999 -34.02 14.35 76.16
CA ALA A 999 -34.75 15.59 75.94
C ALA A 999 -36.24 15.31 75.66
N TYR A 1000 -36.92 14.75 76.67
CA TYR A 1000 -38.24 15.12 77.20
C TYR A 1000 -38.53 14.20 78.41
N GLY A 1001 -38.29 14.71 79.63
CA GLY A 1001 -38.56 14.03 80.90
C GLY A 1001 -37.42 13.13 81.42
N GLU A 1002 -37.10 13.25 82.71
CA GLU A 1002 -36.12 12.44 83.43
C GLU A 1002 -36.29 10.94 83.13
N GLY A 1003 -35.17 10.22 82.95
CA GLY A 1003 -35.08 8.86 82.40
C GLY A 1003 -36.32 7.99 82.60
N SER A 1004 -37.16 7.93 81.56
CA SER A 1004 -38.48 7.31 81.68
C SER A 1004 -38.35 5.79 81.78
N GLU A 1005 -38.98 5.25 82.82
CA GLU A 1005 -39.11 3.81 83.07
C GLU A 1005 -39.67 3.06 81.83
N ILE A 1006 -40.46 3.74 81.00
CA ILE A 1006 -41.02 3.26 79.72
C ILE A 1006 -39.93 2.96 78.69
N PHE A 1007 -38.94 3.84 78.50
CA PHE A 1007 -37.87 3.60 77.51
C PHE A 1007 -37.01 2.40 77.92
N ILE A 1008 -36.60 2.34 79.18
CA ILE A 1008 -35.78 1.24 79.72
C ILE A 1008 -36.57 -0.07 79.62
N THR A 1009 -37.85 -0.07 79.99
CA THR A 1009 -38.72 -1.26 79.92
C THR A 1009 -38.95 -1.72 78.48
N PHE A 1010 -39.21 -0.79 77.56
CA PHE A 1010 -39.35 -1.05 76.13
C PHE A 1010 -38.07 -1.66 75.54
N MET A 1011 -36.91 -1.04 75.78
CA MET A 1011 -35.62 -1.53 75.28
C MET A 1011 -35.20 -2.86 75.92
N LYS A 1012 -35.42 -3.03 77.22
CA LYS A 1012 -35.20 -4.29 77.95
C LYS A 1012 -35.99 -5.43 77.31
N ASN A 1013 -37.27 -5.22 77.03
CA ASN A 1013 -38.13 -6.23 76.41
C ASN A 1013 -37.76 -6.52 74.96
N LEU A 1014 -37.28 -5.54 74.21
CA LEU A 1014 -36.70 -5.75 72.88
C LEU A 1014 -35.42 -6.57 72.92
N ILE A 1015 -34.47 -6.24 73.82
CA ILE A 1015 -33.20 -6.96 73.96
C ILE A 1015 -33.43 -8.39 74.45
N ALA A 1016 -34.26 -8.58 75.49
CA ALA A 1016 -34.64 -9.90 75.98
C ALA A 1016 -35.30 -10.73 74.88
N GLY A 1017 -36.20 -10.12 74.09
CA GLY A 1017 -36.80 -10.77 72.93
C GLY A 1017 -35.79 -11.13 71.84
N GLN A 1018 -34.76 -10.31 71.60
CA GLN A 1018 -33.69 -10.66 70.66
C GLN A 1018 -32.85 -11.84 71.14
N VAL A 1019 -32.48 -11.88 72.43
CA VAL A 1019 -31.76 -13.02 73.02
C VAL A 1019 -32.64 -14.29 72.94
N GLY A 1020 -33.92 -14.18 73.25
CA GLY A 1020 -34.89 -15.27 73.11
C GLY A 1020 -35.00 -15.78 71.67
N GLN A 1021 -35.02 -14.88 70.69
CA GLN A 1021 -35.05 -15.23 69.27
C GLN A 1021 -33.75 -15.90 68.81
N ILE A 1022 -32.59 -15.50 69.33
CA ILE A 1022 -31.30 -16.16 69.03
C ILE A 1022 -31.30 -17.60 69.59
N VAL A 1023 -31.81 -17.80 70.81
CA VAL A 1023 -31.78 -19.09 71.50
C VAL A 1023 -32.87 -20.05 71.00
N PHE A 1024 -34.11 -19.58 70.88
CA PHE A 1024 -35.28 -20.41 70.59
C PHE A 1024 -35.84 -20.22 69.18
N GLY A 1025 -35.37 -19.24 68.41
CA GLY A 1025 -35.96 -18.84 67.13
C GLY A 1025 -35.90 -19.90 66.02
N SER A 1026 -34.92 -20.79 66.02
CA SER A 1026 -34.90 -21.95 65.10
C SER A 1026 -35.97 -22.98 65.46
N THR A 1027 -36.17 -23.18 66.77
CA THR A 1027 -37.13 -24.15 67.32
C THR A 1027 -38.57 -23.66 67.17
N THR A 1028 -38.83 -22.38 67.45
CA THR A 1028 -40.16 -21.78 67.26
C THR A 1028 -40.61 -21.84 65.81
N ARG A 1029 -39.74 -21.47 64.87
CA ARG A 1029 -40.03 -21.51 63.42
C ARG A 1029 -40.26 -22.93 62.92
N TYR A 1030 -39.46 -23.90 63.39
CA TYR A 1030 -39.66 -25.30 63.04
C TYR A 1030 -41.04 -25.81 63.49
N ILE A 1031 -41.43 -25.51 64.74
CA ILE A 1031 -42.72 -25.93 65.29
C ILE A 1031 -43.88 -25.23 64.56
N LYS A 1032 -43.80 -23.90 64.37
CA LYS A 1032 -44.80 -23.12 63.61
C LYS A 1032 -45.06 -23.75 62.23
N ARG A 1033 -43.99 -24.02 61.46
CA ARG A 1033 -44.08 -24.62 60.11
C ARG A 1033 -44.58 -26.05 60.11
N LYS A 1034 -44.17 -26.86 61.10
CA LYS A 1034 -44.54 -28.28 61.15
C LYS A 1034 -46.02 -28.47 61.47
N PHE A 1035 -46.60 -27.55 62.22
CA PHE A 1035 -47.99 -27.59 62.67
C PHE A 1035 -48.89 -26.54 61.98
N ASP A 1036 -48.37 -25.80 60.99
CA ASP A 1036 -49.07 -24.76 60.22
C ASP A 1036 -49.76 -23.69 61.08
N LEU A 1037 -49.13 -23.33 62.21
CA LEU A 1037 -49.74 -22.44 63.21
C LEU A 1037 -49.66 -20.97 62.79
N THR A 1038 -50.75 -20.19 62.93
CA THR A 1038 -50.71 -18.73 62.68
C THR A 1038 -49.70 -17.98 63.56
N LYS A 1039 -49.44 -18.43 64.79
CA LYS A 1039 -48.45 -17.83 65.71
C LYS A 1039 -47.92 -18.89 66.68
N PHE A 1040 -46.59 -18.99 66.80
CA PHE A 1040 -45.93 -19.79 67.84
C PHE A 1040 -44.66 -19.08 68.33
N ILE A 1041 -44.64 -18.64 69.59
CA ILE A 1041 -43.57 -17.81 70.15
C ILE A 1041 -43.12 -18.36 71.51
N ILE A 1042 -41.81 -18.40 71.71
CA ILE A 1042 -41.16 -18.64 73.00
C ILE A 1042 -40.51 -17.33 73.41
N ARG A 1043 -41.12 -16.62 74.37
CA ARG A 1043 -40.68 -15.31 74.86
C ARG A 1043 -40.01 -15.45 76.23
N PRO A 1044 -38.73 -15.06 76.40
CA PRO A 1044 -38.17 -14.87 77.72
C PRO A 1044 -38.72 -13.57 78.33
N GLU A 1045 -39.17 -13.64 79.57
CA GLU A 1045 -39.64 -12.50 80.35
C GLU A 1045 -38.68 -12.30 81.52
N VAL A 1046 -37.97 -11.17 81.51
CA VAL A 1046 -36.97 -10.84 82.53
C VAL A 1046 -37.61 -9.87 83.52
N LYS A 1047 -37.69 -10.22 84.80
CA LYS A 1047 -38.08 -9.26 85.86
C LYS A 1047 -36.83 -8.75 86.58
N ILE A 1048 -36.74 -7.43 86.72
CA ILE A 1048 -35.68 -6.75 87.48
C ILE A 1048 -36.39 -6.11 88.65
N TYR A 1049 -36.00 -6.47 89.88
CA TYR A 1049 -36.48 -5.82 91.09
C TYR A 1049 -35.37 -4.90 91.59
N ASN A 1050 -35.66 -3.62 91.82
CA ASN A 1050 -34.77 -2.76 92.60
C ASN A 1050 -34.91 -3.18 94.07
N SER A 1051 -33.87 -3.77 94.66
CA SER A 1051 -33.84 -4.05 96.09
C SER A 1051 -33.53 -2.78 96.88
N ASP A 1052 -34.45 -2.46 97.79
CA ASP A 1052 -34.40 -1.51 98.90
C ASP A 1052 -34.08 -0.02 98.64
N SER A 1053 -35.13 0.75 98.92
CA SER A 1053 -35.15 2.16 99.29
C SER A 1053 -34.33 2.43 100.56
N SER A 1054 -33.01 2.58 100.44
CA SER A 1054 -32.20 3.29 101.45
C SER A 1054 -31.48 4.48 100.81
N ILE A 1055 -32.17 5.62 100.85
CA ILE A 1055 -31.66 6.94 100.49
C ILE A 1055 -30.58 7.33 101.51
N ASN A 1056 -29.32 7.42 101.11
CA ASN A 1056 -28.34 8.22 101.84
C ASN A 1056 -28.13 9.54 101.09
N ARG A 1057 -28.84 10.58 101.55
CA ARG A 1057 -28.64 11.97 101.12
C ARG A 1057 -27.28 12.46 101.62
N ILE A 1058 -26.35 12.73 100.72
CA ILE A 1058 -25.25 13.67 100.97
C ILE A 1058 -25.22 14.63 99.79
N GLY A 1059 -25.59 15.90 100.01
CA GLY A 1059 -25.38 16.98 99.03
C GLY A 1059 -26.46 17.22 97.95
N GLY A 1060 -27.73 16.93 98.21
CA GLY A 1060 -28.85 17.56 97.47
C GLY A 1060 -29.08 17.15 96.01
N THR A 1061 -28.36 16.17 95.45
CA THR A 1061 -28.60 15.63 94.10
C THR A 1061 -28.73 14.10 94.17
N THR A 1062 -29.81 13.56 93.63
CA THR A 1062 -30.04 12.12 93.48
C THR A 1062 -29.27 11.63 92.25
N ASP A 1063 -28.13 10.97 92.47
CA ASP A 1063 -27.40 10.30 91.40
C ASP A 1063 -27.91 8.85 91.26
N ASN A 1064 -28.69 8.59 90.21
CA ASN A 1064 -29.21 7.26 89.88
C ASN A 1064 -28.18 6.40 89.11
N ARG A 1065 -26.92 6.84 88.97
CA ARG A 1065 -25.91 6.18 88.11
C ARG A 1065 -25.14 5.01 88.77
N GLY A 1066 -25.59 4.51 89.91
CA GLY A 1066 -24.92 3.45 90.68
C GLY A 1066 -25.77 2.22 91.04
N LEU A 1067 -26.92 2.00 90.41
CA LEU A 1067 -27.74 0.81 90.66
C LEU A 1067 -27.32 -0.32 89.72
N ASN A 1068 -26.74 -1.40 90.26
CA ASN A 1068 -26.54 -2.66 89.54
C ASN A 1068 -27.89 -3.41 89.52
N PRO A 1069 -28.59 -3.53 88.39
CA PRO A 1069 -29.79 -4.37 88.31
C PRO A 1069 -29.35 -5.83 88.37
N GLU A 1070 -29.43 -6.45 89.54
CA GLU A 1070 -29.25 -7.90 89.66
C GLU A 1070 -30.51 -8.60 89.10
N ILE A 1071 -30.31 -9.44 88.09
CA ILE A 1071 -31.37 -10.20 87.43
C ILE A 1071 -31.79 -11.33 88.35
N TYR A 1072 -32.95 -11.20 89.01
CA TYR A 1072 -33.39 -12.18 90.01
C TYR A 1072 -34.38 -13.23 89.48
N ASN A 1073 -35.08 -13.00 88.36
CA ASN A 1073 -36.00 -14.00 87.80
C ASN A 1073 -36.19 -13.92 86.26
N VAL A 1074 -35.94 -15.03 85.55
CA VAL A 1074 -36.24 -15.22 84.13
C VAL A 1074 -37.38 -16.23 83.99
N ASN A 1075 -38.53 -15.80 83.47
CA ASN A 1075 -39.63 -16.69 83.11
C ASN A 1075 -39.64 -16.95 81.60
N ILE A 1076 -40.22 -18.06 81.17
CA ILE A 1076 -40.43 -18.36 79.75
C ILE A 1076 -41.94 -18.40 79.50
N LYS A 1077 -42.45 -17.51 78.64
CA LYS A 1077 -43.82 -17.52 78.15
C LYS A 1077 -43.88 -18.20 76.78
N LEU A 1078 -44.71 -19.23 76.67
CA LEU A 1078 -45.04 -19.94 75.44
C LEU A 1078 -46.40 -19.45 74.96
N GLU A 1079 -46.49 -18.99 73.72
CA GLU A 1079 -47.77 -18.61 73.10
C GLU A 1079 -47.94 -19.35 71.78
N ALA A 1080 -49.08 -19.99 71.59
CA ALA A 1080 -49.50 -20.63 70.36
C ALA A 1080 -50.91 -20.15 70.00
N LYS A 1081 -51.14 -19.78 68.74
CA LYS A 1081 -52.45 -19.41 68.22
C LYS A 1081 -52.57 -19.89 66.79
N ASP A 1082 -53.74 -20.41 66.43
CA ASP A 1082 -54.01 -20.85 65.07
C ASP A 1082 -55.48 -20.74 64.71
N ASN A 1083 -55.77 -20.59 63.41
CA ASN A 1083 -57.12 -20.35 62.94
C ASN A 1083 -57.89 -21.66 62.72
N ILE A 1084 -59.11 -21.71 63.26
CA ILE A 1084 -60.04 -22.82 63.07
C ILE A 1084 -60.90 -22.60 61.82
N TYR A 1085 -61.32 -21.35 61.57
CA TYR A 1085 -62.20 -21.01 60.45
C TYR A 1085 -61.91 -19.61 59.90
N LYS A 1086 -61.31 -19.56 58.70
CA LYS A 1086 -60.88 -18.33 58.00
C LYS A 1086 -60.08 -17.43 58.97
N ASP A 1087 -60.16 -16.11 58.79
CA ASP A 1087 -59.57 -15.14 59.73
C ASP A 1087 -60.57 -14.71 60.82
N LYS A 1088 -61.55 -15.56 61.15
CA LYS A 1088 -62.64 -15.21 62.08
C LYS A 1088 -62.65 -16.00 63.39
N LEU A 1089 -62.23 -17.26 63.42
CA LEU A 1089 -62.22 -18.05 64.66
C LEU A 1089 -60.84 -18.67 64.87
N PHE A 1090 -60.26 -18.47 66.05
CA PHE A 1090 -58.92 -18.94 66.41
C PHE A 1090 -58.95 -19.70 67.73
N TRP A 1091 -58.09 -20.71 67.89
CA TRP A 1091 -57.71 -21.18 69.21
C TRP A 1091 -56.42 -20.51 69.64
N LYS A 1092 -56.28 -20.26 70.94
CA LYS A 1092 -55.07 -19.72 71.56
C LYS A 1092 -54.71 -20.51 72.81
N VAL A 1093 -53.41 -20.70 73.02
CA VAL A 1093 -52.80 -21.29 74.21
C VAL A 1093 -51.65 -20.39 74.64
N SER A 1094 -51.63 -19.99 75.90
CA SER A 1094 -50.52 -19.27 76.52
C SER A 1094 -50.13 -19.99 77.81
N ALA A 1095 -48.84 -20.24 78.03
CA ALA A 1095 -48.33 -20.88 79.25
C ALA A 1095 -47.03 -20.21 79.74
N ARG A 1096 -46.91 -19.95 81.04
CA ARG A 1096 -45.71 -19.37 81.67
C ARG A 1096 -45.00 -20.44 82.51
N ILE A 1097 -43.72 -20.67 82.23
CA ILE A 1097 -42.85 -21.66 82.87
C ILE A 1097 -41.77 -20.92 83.68
N ILE A 1098 -41.43 -21.43 84.87
CA ILE A 1098 -40.40 -20.82 85.74
C ILE A 1098 -39.00 -21.21 85.27
N GLY A 1099 -38.10 -20.22 85.12
CA GLY A 1099 -36.67 -20.43 84.91
C GLY A 1099 -35.87 -20.33 86.21
N THR A 1100 -34.64 -20.85 86.21
CA THR A 1100 -33.73 -20.93 87.36
C THR A 1100 -33.33 -19.53 87.87
N GLY A 1101 -33.93 -19.07 88.97
CA GLY A 1101 -33.60 -17.85 89.69
C GLY A 1101 -33.71 -18.07 91.21
N LYS A 1102 -32.89 -17.36 91.98
CA LYS A 1102 -32.54 -17.65 93.39
C LYS A 1102 -33.62 -17.20 94.40
N ASP A 1103 -34.88 -17.61 94.22
CA ASP A 1103 -36.00 -17.38 95.16
C ASP A 1103 -36.56 -18.67 95.75
N VAL A 1104 -35.69 -19.63 96.06
CA VAL A 1104 -36.02 -20.77 96.95
C VAL A 1104 -35.88 -20.37 98.44
N ILE A 1105 -35.52 -19.13 98.77
CA ILE A 1105 -35.32 -18.71 100.17
C ILE A 1105 -35.85 -17.29 100.42
N LYS A 1106 -37.18 -17.16 100.61
CA LYS A 1106 -37.89 -16.27 101.56
C LYS A 1106 -39.38 -16.13 101.19
N ASN A 1107 -40.11 -17.25 101.24
CA ASN A 1107 -41.53 -17.31 101.63
C ASN A 1107 -41.92 -18.79 101.76
N GLN A 1108 -41.55 -19.35 102.91
CA GLN A 1108 -41.86 -20.72 103.31
C GLN A 1108 -43.36 -20.86 103.60
N THR A 1109 -44.19 -21.05 102.57
CA THR A 1109 -45.50 -21.73 102.67
C THR A 1109 -46.11 -22.20 101.34
N MET A 1110 -45.44 -22.06 100.19
CA MET A 1110 -45.96 -22.59 98.92
C MET A 1110 -45.22 -23.86 98.50
N LYS A 1111 -45.84 -25.05 98.66
CA LYS A 1111 -45.41 -26.27 97.96
C LYS A 1111 -45.58 -26.05 96.45
N VAL A 1112 -44.49 -25.77 95.76
CA VAL A 1112 -44.42 -25.68 94.29
C VAL A 1112 -43.61 -26.87 93.79
N ASP A 1113 -44.30 -27.94 93.38
CA ASP A 1113 -43.70 -29.15 92.80
C ASP A 1113 -44.18 -29.34 91.35
N SER A 1114 -44.31 -28.23 90.60
CA SER A 1114 -44.77 -28.19 89.21
C SER A 1114 -44.00 -27.11 88.43
N LYS A 1115 -43.62 -27.42 87.18
CA LYS A 1115 -42.82 -26.56 86.30
C LYS A 1115 -43.64 -25.44 85.60
N VAL A 1116 -44.98 -25.46 85.62
CA VAL A 1116 -45.86 -24.47 84.94
C VAL A 1116 -46.56 -23.57 85.97
N ARG A 1117 -46.44 -22.25 85.82
CA ARG A 1117 -46.90 -21.20 86.77
C ARG A 1117 -48.22 -20.54 86.38
N GLU A 1118 -48.44 -20.33 85.08
CA GLU A 1118 -49.69 -19.81 84.52
C GLU A 1118 -50.02 -20.53 83.22
N TYR A 1119 -51.31 -20.72 82.94
CA TYR A 1119 -51.78 -21.09 81.60
C TYR A 1119 -53.14 -20.48 81.29
N ASP A 1120 -53.40 -20.21 80.02
CA ASP A 1120 -54.67 -19.75 79.46
C ASP A 1120 -54.89 -20.44 78.12
N ILE A 1121 -56.04 -21.10 77.96
CA ILE A 1121 -56.45 -21.78 76.73
C ILE A 1121 -57.84 -21.29 76.36
N GLY A 1122 -58.01 -20.78 75.15
CA GLY A 1122 -59.30 -20.22 74.75
C GLY A 1122 -59.55 -20.18 73.26
N LEU A 1123 -60.79 -19.84 72.91
CA LEU A 1123 -61.24 -19.56 71.56
C LEU A 1123 -61.46 -18.06 71.41
N GLU A 1124 -61.02 -17.50 70.29
CA GLU A 1124 -61.12 -16.09 69.94
C GLU A 1124 -61.91 -15.95 68.63
N TYR A 1125 -63.04 -15.26 68.68
CA TYR A 1125 -63.85 -14.92 67.51
C TYR A 1125 -63.69 -13.44 67.15
N LYS A 1126 -63.13 -13.18 65.98
CA LYS A 1126 -62.92 -11.86 65.40
C LYS A 1126 -64.14 -11.47 64.55
N VAL A 1127 -64.89 -10.46 65.02
CA VAL A 1127 -66.08 -9.94 64.33
C VAL A 1127 -65.65 -9.04 63.16
N ASP A 1128 -64.69 -8.15 63.43
CA ASP A 1128 -63.97 -7.30 62.46
C ASP A 1128 -62.58 -6.93 63.04
N ASP A 1129 -61.79 -6.09 62.35
CA ASP A 1129 -60.44 -5.68 62.81
C ASP A 1129 -60.43 -4.89 64.13
N SER A 1130 -61.57 -4.36 64.53
CA SER A 1130 -61.75 -3.56 65.74
C SER A 1130 -62.44 -4.30 66.89
N LYS A 1131 -63.04 -5.49 66.65
CA LYS A 1131 -63.91 -6.17 67.62
C LYS A 1131 -63.60 -7.66 67.74
N THR A 1132 -63.31 -8.09 68.96
CA THR A 1132 -62.95 -9.47 69.26
C THR A 1132 -63.66 -9.96 70.51
N ILE A 1133 -64.18 -11.18 70.45
CA ILE A 1133 -64.80 -11.89 71.56
C ILE A 1133 -63.93 -13.09 71.89
N GLU A 1134 -63.56 -13.27 73.15
CA GLU A 1134 -62.76 -14.43 73.58
C GLU A 1134 -63.46 -15.18 74.73
N ILE A 1135 -63.34 -16.50 74.72
CA ILE A 1135 -63.79 -17.37 75.80
C ILE A 1135 -62.65 -18.32 76.12
N GLY A 1136 -62.21 -18.37 77.38
CA GLY A 1136 -61.05 -19.17 77.78
C GLY A 1136 -61.19 -19.78 79.15
N VAL A 1137 -60.33 -20.77 79.41
CA VAL A 1137 -60.11 -21.37 80.72
C VAL A 1137 -58.62 -21.28 81.06
N GLY A 1138 -58.31 -20.73 82.23
CA GLY A 1138 -56.93 -20.51 82.66
C GLY A 1138 -56.79 -20.29 84.15
N THR A 1139 -55.55 -20.23 84.61
CA THR A 1139 -55.22 -19.80 85.98
C THR A 1139 -55.34 -18.29 86.11
N VAL A 1140 -55.66 -17.77 87.30
CA VAL A 1140 -55.65 -16.31 87.53
C VAL A 1140 -54.23 -15.77 87.32
N PRO A 1141 -54.03 -14.71 86.49
CA PRO A 1141 -52.71 -14.11 86.29
C PRO A 1141 -52.12 -13.59 87.61
N ASP A 1142 -50.79 -13.69 87.78
CA ASP A 1142 -50.05 -13.34 88.99
C ASP A 1142 -50.36 -11.92 89.48
N LYS A 1143 -50.55 -10.96 88.58
CA LYS A 1143 -50.87 -9.56 88.91
C LYS A 1143 -52.21 -9.35 89.62
N TYR A 1144 -53.11 -10.34 89.56
CA TYR A 1144 -54.44 -10.30 90.20
C TYR A 1144 -54.54 -11.23 91.42
N ARG A 1145 -53.42 -11.84 91.85
CA ARG A 1145 -53.36 -12.71 93.04
C ARG A 1145 -53.06 -11.87 94.28
N THR A 1146 -54.10 -11.44 94.98
CA THR A 1146 -53.99 -10.53 96.14
C THR A 1146 -54.10 -11.21 97.52
N ASP A 1147 -54.55 -12.47 97.59
CA ASP A 1147 -54.80 -13.23 98.83
C ASP A 1147 -53.89 -14.49 98.92
N PRO A 1148 -52.89 -14.51 99.82
CA PRO A 1148 -51.92 -15.59 99.91
C PRO A 1148 -52.49 -16.97 100.32
N ASN A 1149 -53.72 -17.05 100.84
CA ASN A 1149 -54.33 -18.31 101.29
C ASN A 1149 -55.28 -18.94 100.24
N LYS A 1150 -55.52 -18.27 99.11
CA LYS A 1150 -56.44 -18.73 98.07
C LYS A 1150 -55.71 -19.61 97.04
N ASP A 1151 -56.28 -20.77 96.72
CA ASP A 1151 -55.74 -21.63 95.66
C ASP A 1151 -56.09 -21.06 94.27
N TYR A 1152 -55.17 -20.25 93.73
CA TYR A 1152 -55.28 -19.65 92.39
C TYR A 1152 -55.01 -20.63 91.24
N ARG A 1153 -54.79 -21.92 91.52
CA ARG A 1153 -54.55 -22.97 90.51
C ARG A 1153 -55.81 -23.59 89.94
N LYS A 1154 -56.98 -23.32 90.53
CA LYS A 1154 -58.25 -23.83 89.99
C LYS A 1154 -58.53 -23.22 88.61
N PRO A 1155 -59.04 -24.00 87.64
CA PRO A 1155 -59.42 -23.48 86.33
C PRO A 1155 -60.48 -22.38 86.50
N ASN A 1156 -60.17 -21.18 86.02
CA ASN A 1156 -61.12 -20.07 85.95
C ASN A 1156 -61.54 -19.88 84.50
N TYR A 1157 -62.85 -19.83 84.29
CA TYR A 1157 -63.43 -19.51 82.98
C TYR A 1157 -63.58 -17.99 82.88
N HIS A 1158 -63.22 -17.44 81.73
CA HIS A 1158 -63.36 -16.02 81.45
C HIS A 1158 -63.95 -15.81 80.05
N VAL A 1159 -64.68 -14.69 79.93
CA VAL A 1159 -65.19 -14.18 78.64
C VAL A 1159 -64.71 -12.75 78.52
N GLY A 1160 -63.95 -12.45 77.46
CA GLY A 1160 -63.39 -11.14 77.19
C GLY A 1160 -64.00 -10.51 75.95
N PHE A 1161 -64.15 -9.19 75.98
CA PHE A 1161 -64.56 -8.39 74.82
C PHE A 1161 -63.51 -7.30 74.58
N LYS A 1162 -62.93 -7.24 73.37
CA LYS A 1162 -62.00 -6.19 72.95
C LYS A 1162 -62.66 -5.35 71.87
N PHE A 1163 -62.83 -4.05 72.12
CA PHE A 1163 -63.30 -3.05 71.16
C PHE A 1163 -62.22 -2.00 70.94
N ARG A 1164 -61.89 -1.68 69.68
CA ARG A 1164 -60.83 -0.71 69.34
C ARG A 1164 -61.24 0.13 68.13
N LYS A 1165 -61.81 1.32 68.34
CA LYS A 1165 -62.14 2.27 67.27
C LYS A 1165 -60.95 3.20 67.02
N ARG A 1166 -60.44 3.25 65.79
CA ARG A 1166 -59.41 4.21 65.36
C ARG A 1166 -60.03 5.14 64.33
N TYR A 1167 -59.91 6.45 64.57
CA TYR A 1167 -60.50 7.48 63.72
C TYR A 1167 -59.63 7.70 62.49
N ARG A 1168 -60.24 7.74 61.30
CA ARG A 1168 -59.51 7.87 60.03
C ARG A 1168 -59.06 9.29 59.74
N ASP A 1169 -59.73 10.27 60.35
CA ASP A 1169 -59.42 11.69 60.25
C ASP A 1169 -59.91 12.46 61.50
N PHE A 1170 -59.50 13.72 61.63
CA PHE A 1170 -59.83 14.60 62.75
C PHE A 1170 -61.33 14.96 62.79
N SER A 1171 -62.07 14.80 61.69
CA SER A 1171 -63.52 15.09 61.60
C SER A 1171 -64.37 14.04 62.31
N GLU A 1172 -63.94 12.78 62.38
CA GLU A 1172 -64.70 11.74 63.10
C GLU A 1172 -64.70 11.92 64.64
N ILE A 1173 -63.87 12.80 65.20
CA ILE A 1173 -63.80 13.10 66.65
C ILE A 1173 -64.95 14.01 67.11
N PHE A 1174 -65.48 14.86 66.22
CA PHE A 1174 -66.55 15.84 66.53
C PHE A 1174 -67.93 15.43 66.03
N SER A 1175 -68.10 14.20 65.53
CA SER A 1175 -69.41 13.64 65.16
C SER A 1175 -69.93 12.77 66.30
N PHE A 1176 -70.44 13.43 67.34
CA PHE A 1176 -71.41 12.86 68.27
C PHE A 1176 -72.77 13.51 68.05
#